data_AF-A0A7Y3XLW1-F1
#
_entry.id   AF-A0A7Y3XLW1-F1
#
_cell.length_a   1.000
_cell.length_b   1.000
_cell.length_c   1.000
_cell.angle_alpha   90.00
_cell.angle_beta   90.00
_cell.angle_gamma   90.00
#
_symmetry.space_group_name_H-M   'P 1'
#
loop_
_entity.id
_entity.type
_entity.pdbx_description
1 polymer ?
#
loop_
_entity_poly.entity_id
_entity_poly.type
_entity_poly.pdbx_seq_one_letter_code
_entity_poly.pdbx_strand_id
1 'polypeptide(L)'
;MMKKILLCGKNGFSLIEIMITMTIVAVLGGIATVAILKERSAFYQTACMSNLRQISQGMQIYYNENGKFPKDGYPDDGNDPLPLSTELANYVPEKSLFICPEDDDPVTTANFASYDPYYVARKDPDDVDKLLIGCPHHREAKKATNLLGAGTTNITNVDTVLVNGQEIPPDGTSAERVISNVNDEMTFVDGSRVKITNSQAGYGTYLVQSVRLADGTLYSIIRVEDEGTIDVQVTAGSKFEVVTPSAIIGVRGTRFTVQTLNANNATTVTMITGTVDVMDRETGTVIKLSIDGTTTATIDDLDDGVDNDGDGYTGNQGDCDDANPIVHPGAGEILDNGIDDDCNPATPDSSQDIDSDGDGFTGNQGDCDDGNPNVNPGVAEIADNGIDDDCNPATPDSSSDIDNDGDGFTENQGDCDDADPAINPGATEVFDGVDNNCDGQTDEGFTDTDGDGYTLEVDDCNDADPAINPGATEVFDGVDNNCDGQTDEGFTDADGDGYTLEVDDCNDADASINPGAAEVFDGVDNNCDGQTDEGFTDADGDGFALEVDDCDDTNPNVNSGMAEIADNGIDDDCNPATPDSSSGDQALIDFINNPANSSTAVANYLVSESPLSDAVLIAMINRSPSLSSGDNENILNLASNNPLSDNVLIAAINEGTIMNSFEWTMQNNSPLSENVLNSMINNDTLMTSREYKDILVLNSPLPLNILGQVIAGTPSLKTNDLTKVLAANGM
;
A
#
# COMPACT_ATOMS: atom_id res chain seq x y z
N MET A 1 -103.58 -25.43 -7.99
CA MET A 1 -102.14 -25.38 -7.63
C MET A 1 -101.79 -23.95 -7.26
N MET A 2 -101.42 -23.67 -6.01
CA MET A 2 -100.53 -22.56 -5.64
C MET A 2 -99.96 -22.85 -4.26
N LYS A 3 -98.63 -22.96 -4.21
CA LYS A 3 -97.80 -23.39 -3.08
C LYS A 3 -97.70 -22.29 -2.02
N LYS A 4 -97.72 -22.71 -0.74
CA LYS A 4 -97.32 -21.92 0.42
C LYS A 4 -95.87 -21.43 0.25
N ILE A 5 -95.65 -20.13 0.42
CA ILE A 5 -94.32 -19.53 0.63
C ILE A 5 -94.03 -19.63 2.14
N LEU A 6 -92.97 -20.34 2.50
CA LEU A 6 -92.40 -20.34 3.85
C LEU A 6 -91.59 -19.04 4.05
N LEU A 7 -91.94 -18.26 5.07
CA LEU A 7 -91.11 -17.15 5.57
C LEU A 7 -89.91 -17.73 6.34
N CYS A 8 -88.71 -17.56 5.81
CA CYS A 8 -87.45 -17.80 6.50
C CYS A 8 -87.23 -16.68 7.53
N GLY A 9 -87.01 -17.05 8.81
CA GLY A 9 -86.75 -16.10 9.89
C GLY A 9 -85.48 -15.31 9.62
N LYS A 10 -85.59 -13.98 9.54
CA LYS A 10 -84.42 -13.10 9.48
C LYS A 10 -83.76 -13.09 10.86
N ASN A 11 -82.53 -13.59 10.96
CA ASN A 11 -81.68 -13.40 12.13
C ASN A 11 -81.40 -11.90 12.28
N GLY A 12 -82.09 -11.23 13.19
CA GLY A 12 -81.80 -9.84 13.56
C GLY A 12 -80.57 -9.78 14.47
N PHE A 13 -79.77 -8.72 14.33
CA PHE A 13 -78.64 -8.46 15.22
C PHE A 13 -79.13 -8.24 16.66
N SER A 14 -78.41 -8.81 17.62
CA SER A 14 -78.65 -8.59 19.03
C SER A 14 -78.30 -7.16 19.43
N LEU A 15 -78.95 -6.66 20.48
CA LEU A 15 -78.69 -5.31 21.01
C LEU A 15 -77.23 -5.15 21.45
N ILE A 16 -76.57 -6.23 21.89
CA ILE A 16 -75.17 -6.20 22.28
C ILE A 16 -74.22 -6.10 21.07
N GLU A 17 -74.54 -6.74 19.94
CA GLU A 17 -73.76 -6.60 18.70
C GLU A 17 -73.84 -5.16 18.15
N ILE A 18 -75.01 -4.52 18.26
CA ILE A 18 -75.17 -3.11 17.85
C ILE A 18 -74.38 -2.17 18.78
N MET A 19 -74.37 -2.41 20.08
CA MET A 19 -73.58 -1.59 21.00
C MET A 19 -72.06 -1.74 20.79
N ILE A 20 -71.58 -2.96 20.57
CA ILE A 20 -70.15 -3.20 20.31
C ILE A 20 -69.74 -2.52 19.00
N THR A 21 -70.53 -2.64 17.94
CA THR A 21 -70.18 -2.03 16.64
C THR A 21 -70.18 -0.50 16.70
N MET A 22 -71.16 0.13 17.36
CA MET A 22 -71.15 1.58 17.53
C MET A 22 -69.95 2.06 18.36
N THR A 23 -69.54 1.29 19.38
CA THR A 23 -68.36 1.62 20.19
C THR A 23 -67.08 1.52 19.35
N ILE A 24 -66.92 0.46 18.55
CA ILE A 24 -65.78 0.30 17.65
C ILE A 24 -65.72 1.44 16.63
N VAL A 25 -66.86 1.79 16.01
CA VAL A 25 -66.93 2.91 15.05
C VAL A 25 -66.56 4.24 15.70
N ALA A 26 -67.01 4.51 16.93
CA ALA A 26 -66.66 5.73 17.66
C ALA A 26 -65.15 5.79 17.96
N VAL A 27 -64.54 4.68 18.39
CA VAL A 27 -63.09 4.59 18.62
C VAL A 27 -62.31 4.76 17.32
N LEU A 28 -62.70 4.06 16.24
CA LEU A 28 -62.07 4.20 14.93
C LEU A 28 -62.21 5.62 14.37
N GLY A 29 -63.37 6.28 14.57
CA GLY A 29 -63.58 7.66 14.20
C GLY A 29 -62.69 8.64 14.96
N GLY A 30 -62.47 8.39 16.26
CA GLY A 30 -61.53 9.18 17.08
C GLY A 30 -60.09 9.07 16.57
N ILE A 31 -59.63 7.85 16.29
CA ILE A 31 -58.28 7.59 15.73
C ILE A 31 -58.14 8.24 14.34
N ALA A 32 -59.15 8.10 13.48
CA ALA A 32 -59.13 8.69 12.13
C ALA A 32 -59.11 10.22 12.16
N THR A 33 -59.83 10.85 13.09
CA THR A 33 -59.84 12.32 13.23
C THR A 33 -58.46 12.85 13.60
N VAL A 34 -57.78 12.22 14.56
CA VAL A 34 -56.41 12.59 14.96
C VAL A 34 -55.43 12.37 13.81
N ALA A 35 -55.56 11.28 13.04
CA ALA A 35 -54.73 11.02 11.87
C ALA A 35 -54.94 12.07 10.76
N ILE A 36 -56.19 12.48 10.48
CA ILE A 36 -56.51 13.51 9.48
C ILE A 36 -55.97 14.88 9.90
N LEU A 37 -56.06 15.25 11.19
CA LEU A 37 -55.48 16.50 11.68
C LEU A 37 -53.95 16.53 11.49
N LYS A 38 -53.26 15.40 11.73
CA LYS A 38 -51.81 15.27 11.51
C LYS A 38 -51.41 15.29 10.03
N GLU A 39 -52.25 14.77 9.12
CA GLU A 39 -51.98 14.85 7.67
C GLU A 39 -52.21 16.26 7.10
N ARG A 40 -53.15 17.04 7.67
CA ARG A 40 -53.39 18.43 7.25
C ARG A 40 -52.22 19.36 7.58
N SER A 41 -51.63 19.25 8.78
CA SER A 41 -50.47 20.07 9.15
C SER A 41 -49.25 19.80 8.27
N ALA A 42 -49.00 18.53 7.89
CA ALA A 42 -47.91 18.18 6.96
C ALA A 42 -48.13 18.73 5.53
N PHE A 43 -49.38 18.81 5.09
CA PHE A 43 -49.75 19.40 3.81
C PHE A 43 -49.56 20.93 3.81
N TYR A 44 -50.07 21.62 4.84
CA TYR A 44 -49.92 23.07 5.00
C TYR A 44 -48.45 23.49 5.13
N GLN A 45 -47.65 22.71 5.83
CA GLN A 45 -46.20 22.87 5.90
C GLN A 45 -45.54 22.81 4.51
N THR A 46 -45.92 21.86 3.66
CA THR A 46 -45.35 21.72 2.31
C THR A 46 -45.76 22.90 1.41
N ALA A 47 -46.98 23.41 1.56
CA ALA A 47 -47.42 24.61 0.85
C ALA A 47 -46.68 25.86 1.34
N CYS A 48 -46.55 26.04 2.65
CA CYS A 48 -45.78 27.13 3.26
C CYS A 48 -44.31 27.14 2.76
N MET A 49 -43.68 25.98 2.68
CA MET A 49 -42.35 25.83 2.09
C MET A 49 -42.25 26.34 0.64
N SER A 50 -43.26 26.02 -0.16
CA SER A 50 -43.30 26.44 -1.56
C SER A 50 -43.51 27.94 -1.67
N ASN A 51 -44.32 28.53 -0.79
CA ASN A 51 -44.54 29.97 -0.71
C ASN A 51 -43.23 30.70 -0.38
N LEU A 52 -42.58 30.33 0.73
CA LEU A 52 -41.32 30.93 1.17
C LEU A 52 -40.23 30.87 0.10
N ARG A 53 -40.10 29.75 -0.63
CA ARG A 53 -39.14 29.64 -1.73
C ARG A 53 -39.42 30.61 -2.87
N GLN A 54 -40.67 30.75 -3.28
CA GLN A 54 -41.05 31.67 -4.35
C GLN A 54 -40.86 33.13 -3.93
N ILE A 55 -41.22 33.47 -2.69
CA ILE A 55 -40.97 34.79 -2.11
C ILE A 55 -39.46 35.07 -2.11
N SER A 56 -38.65 34.13 -1.60
CA SER A 56 -37.19 34.29 -1.55
C SER A 56 -36.55 34.49 -2.93
N GLN A 57 -37.05 33.82 -3.97
CA GLN A 57 -36.60 34.04 -5.34
C GLN A 57 -36.97 35.43 -5.86
N GLY A 58 -38.20 35.89 -5.59
CA GLY A 58 -38.63 37.23 -5.96
C GLY A 58 -37.80 38.32 -5.29
N MET A 59 -37.35 38.08 -4.05
CA MET A 59 -36.50 39.00 -3.30
C MET A 59 -35.08 39.07 -3.85
N GLN A 60 -34.51 37.95 -4.28
CA GLN A 60 -33.20 37.98 -4.95
C GLN A 60 -33.28 38.72 -6.29
N ILE A 61 -34.38 38.59 -7.03
CA ILE A 61 -34.57 39.36 -8.26
C ILE A 61 -34.71 40.86 -7.94
N TYR A 62 -35.51 41.20 -6.93
CA TYR A 62 -35.64 42.59 -6.45
C TYR A 62 -34.27 43.17 -6.07
N TYR A 63 -33.47 42.42 -5.30
CA TYR A 63 -32.14 42.85 -4.89
C TYR A 63 -31.22 43.11 -6.09
N ASN A 64 -31.14 42.16 -7.02
CA ASN A 64 -30.32 42.29 -8.23
C ASN A 64 -30.70 43.52 -9.08
N GLU A 65 -31.95 43.98 -9.01
CA GLU A 65 -32.42 45.16 -9.75
C GLU A 65 -32.27 46.47 -8.97
N ASN A 66 -32.33 46.45 -7.63
CA ASN A 66 -32.42 47.66 -6.80
C ASN A 66 -31.21 47.88 -5.89
N GLY A 67 -30.26 46.94 -5.81
CA GLY A 67 -29.08 46.99 -4.93
C GLY A 67 -29.40 46.93 -3.43
N LYS A 68 -30.67 46.69 -3.07
CA LYS A 68 -31.15 46.56 -1.69
C LYS A 68 -32.32 45.60 -1.62
N PHE A 69 -32.52 44.98 -0.46
CA PHE A 69 -33.72 44.17 -0.21
C PHE A 69 -34.96 45.05 0.00
N PRO A 70 -36.17 44.51 -0.19
CA PRO A 70 -37.41 45.17 0.22
C PRO A 70 -37.32 45.65 1.67
N LYS A 71 -37.90 46.81 1.97
CA LYS A 71 -37.97 47.31 3.34
C LYS A 71 -38.75 46.28 4.15
N ASP A 72 -38.23 45.86 5.30
CA ASP A 72 -38.75 44.74 6.09
C ASP A 72 -40.06 45.08 6.85
N GLY A 73 -40.83 46.02 6.33
CA GLY A 73 -42.11 46.43 6.90
C GLY A 73 -42.01 47.09 8.27
N TYR A 74 -40.85 47.59 8.71
CA TYR A 74 -40.75 48.17 10.05
C TYR A 74 -41.40 49.57 10.14
N PRO A 75 -42.31 49.85 11.12
CA PRO A 75 -42.94 48.93 12.07
C PRO A 75 -44.10 48.13 11.43
N ASP A 76 -44.15 46.82 11.71
CA ASP A 76 -45.00 45.88 10.96
C ASP A 76 -46.21 45.46 11.79
N ASP A 77 -47.18 46.35 11.89
CA ASP A 77 -48.49 46.02 12.40
C ASP A 77 -49.48 45.76 11.25
N GLY A 78 -50.67 45.31 11.60
CA GLY A 78 -51.78 45.12 10.67
C GLY A 78 -52.23 46.35 9.86
N ASN A 79 -51.53 47.48 9.96
CA ASN A 79 -51.76 48.68 9.19
C ASN A 79 -50.52 49.10 8.39
N ASP A 80 -49.53 48.22 8.21
CA ASP A 80 -48.37 48.48 7.35
C ASP A 80 -48.85 48.96 5.97
N PRO A 81 -48.53 50.21 5.58
CA PRO A 81 -48.92 50.76 4.28
C PRO A 81 -48.18 50.10 3.10
N LEU A 82 -47.09 49.37 3.34
CA LEU A 82 -46.24 48.75 2.32
C LEU A 82 -45.82 47.31 2.71
N PRO A 83 -46.78 46.37 2.88
CA PRO A 83 -46.45 44.99 3.22
C PRO A 83 -45.58 44.39 2.12
N LEU A 84 -44.79 43.36 2.46
CA LEU A 84 -43.83 42.71 1.55
C LEU A 84 -44.50 42.27 0.23
N SER A 85 -45.77 41.88 0.31
CA SER A 85 -46.62 41.52 -0.84
C SER A 85 -46.88 42.65 -1.84
N THR A 86 -46.68 43.91 -1.44
CA THR A 86 -46.81 45.11 -2.26
C THR A 86 -45.48 45.50 -2.88
N GLU A 87 -44.38 45.47 -2.13
CA GLU A 87 -43.04 45.77 -2.65
C GLU A 87 -42.60 44.73 -3.69
N LEU A 88 -42.90 43.45 -3.45
CA LEU A 88 -42.58 42.36 -4.36
C LEU A 88 -43.63 42.11 -5.45
N ALA A 89 -44.65 42.98 -5.60
CA ALA A 89 -45.77 42.72 -6.50
C ALA A 89 -45.36 42.52 -7.98
N ASN A 90 -44.22 43.09 -8.40
CA ASN A 90 -43.69 42.91 -9.75
C ASN A 90 -42.83 41.64 -9.92
N TYR A 91 -42.40 41.03 -8.81
CA TYR A 91 -41.45 39.91 -8.77
C TYR A 91 -42.12 38.60 -8.35
N VAL A 92 -43.21 38.67 -7.57
CA VAL A 92 -44.02 37.54 -7.13
C VAL A 92 -45.46 37.73 -7.63
N PRO A 93 -45.90 36.99 -8.65
CA PRO A 93 -47.14 37.30 -9.38
C PRO A 93 -48.44 37.05 -8.61
N GLU A 94 -48.42 36.18 -7.59
CA GLU A 94 -49.61 35.78 -6.83
C GLU A 94 -49.52 36.24 -5.37
N LYS A 95 -50.32 37.24 -4.98
CA LYS A 95 -50.35 37.77 -3.60
C LYS A 95 -50.74 36.74 -2.55
N SER A 96 -51.54 35.74 -2.92
CA SER A 96 -51.91 34.65 -2.00
C SER A 96 -50.73 33.81 -1.52
N LEU A 97 -49.56 33.90 -2.19
CA LEU A 97 -48.34 33.25 -1.74
C LEU A 97 -47.81 33.88 -0.44
N PHE A 98 -48.16 35.12 -0.12
CA PHE A 98 -47.77 35.79 1.12
C PHE A 98 -48.69 35.47 2.31
N ILE A 99 -49.63 34.55 2.13
CA ILE A 99 -50.47 34.04 3.21
C ILE A 99 -49.98 32.65 3.62
N CYS A 100 -49.71 32.48 4.90
CA CYS A 100 -49.39 31.18 5.47
C CYS A 100 -50.68 30.33 5.54
N PRO A 101 -50.69 29.08 5.04
CA PRO A 101 -51.90 28.24 5.05
C PRO A 101 -52.43 27.86 6.44
N GLU A 102 -51.61 28.01 7.48
CA GLU A 102 -51.94 27.75 8.89
C GLU A 102 -52.21 29.05 9.66
N ASP A 103 -52.04 30.22 9.04
CA ASP A 103 -52.32 31.50 9.67
C ASP A 103 -53.83 31.74 9.74
N ASP A 104 -54.33 31.97 10.96
CA ASP A 104 -55.73 32.24 11.28
C ASP A 104 -55.96 33.67 11.77
N ASP A 105 -54.93 34.51 11.81
CA ASP A 105 -55.06 35.91 12.19
C ASP A 105 -55.76 36.70 11.06
N PRO A 106 -56.94 37.28 11.31
CA PRO A 106 -57.72 37.97 10.30
C PRO A 106 -57.06 39.25 9.78
N VAL A 107 -56.06 39.79 10.49
CA VAL A 107 -55.37 41.03 10.15
C VAL A 107 -54.26 40.75 9.14
N THR A 108 -53.35 39.83 9.46
CA THR A 108 -52.25 39.41 8.57
C THR A 108 -52.77 38.75 7.29
N THR A 109 -53.84 37.96 7.38
CA THR A 109 -54.46 37.29 6.22
C THR A 109 -55.19 38.26 5.29
N ALA A 110 -55.77 39.35 5.80
CA ALA A 110 -56.41 40.38 4.97
C ALA A 110 -55.40 41.24 4.22
N ASN A 111 -54.22 41.46 4.81
CA ASN A 111 -53.16 42.30 4.26
C ASN A 111 -52.10 41.53 3.45
N PHE A 112 -52.21 40.19 3.38
CA PHE A 112 -51.21 39.32 2.75
C PHE A 112 -49.82 39.48 3.41
N ALA A 113 -49.77 39.47 4.75
CA ALA A 113 -48.60 39.78 5.56
C ALA A 113 -48.27 38.66 6.58
N SER A 114 -48.60 37.39 6.27
CA SER A 114 -48.36 36.28 7.21
C SER A 114 -46.88 35.99 7.46
N TYR A 115 -45.98 36.53 6.63
CA TYR A 115 -44.54 36.28 6.69
C TYR A 115 -43.72 37.51 7.09
N ASP A 116 -44.29 38.71 6.98
CA ASP A 116 -43.62 39.99 7.13
C ASP A 116 -42.95 40.14 8.52
N PRO A 117 -43.61 39.77 9.65
CA PRO A 117 -43.00 39.89 10.98
C PRO A 117 -41.81 38.94 11.24
N TYR A 118 -41.58 37.99 10.33
CA TYR A 118 -40.60 36.90 10.48
C TYR A 118 -39.57 36.87 9.35
N TYR A 119 -39.55 37.94 8.55
CA TYR A 119 -38.58 38.17 7.51
C TYR A 119 -37.35 38.90 8.07
N VAL A 120 -36.14 38.44 7.73
CA VAL A 120 -34.89 39.15 8.03
C VAL A 120 -34.00 39.19 6.78
N ALA A 121 -33.74 40.40 6.30
CA ALA A 121 -32.78 40.70 5.24
C ALA A 121 -31.39 40.89 5.82
N ARG A 122 -30.33 40.47 5.10
CA ARG A 122 -28.95 40.82 5.41
C ARG A 122 -28.26 41.29 4.15
N LYS A 123 -27.50 42.38 4.26
CA LYS A 123 -26.57 42.85 3.23
C LYS A 123 -25.18 42.30 3.58
N ASP A 124 -24.58 41.51 2.71
CA ASP A 124 -23.27 40.89 2.96
C ASP A 124 -22.18 41.68 2.20
N PRO A 125 -21.12 42.19 2.86
CA PRO A 125 -20.05 42.93 2.18
C PRO A 125 -19.20 42.07 1.24
N ASP A 126 -19.24 40.74 1.35
CA ASP A 126 -18.50 39.79 0.49
C ASP A 126 -19.37 39.22 -0.66
N ASP A 127 -20.47 39.90 -1.03
CA ASP A 127 -21.37 39.61 -2.17
C ASP A 127 -21.98 38.18 -2.19
N VAL A 128 -22.31 37.66 -1.01
CA VAL A 128 -23.14 36.46 -0.83
C VAL A 128 -24.31 36.75 0.09
N ASP A 129 -25.25 37.57 -0.36
CA ASP A 129 -26.40 37.99 0.42
C ASP A 129 -27.17 36.81 1.02
N LYS A 130 -27.22 36.78 2.36
CA LYS A 130 -27.85 35.71 3.13
C LYS A 130 -29.25 36.05 3.56
N LEU A 131 -30.19 35.96 2.60
CA LEU A 131 -31.62 36.11 2.85
C LEU A 131 -32.11 35.03 3.82
N LEU A 132 -32.74 35.44 4.93
CA LEU A 132 -33.41 34.53 5.85
C LEU A 132 -34.90 34.84 5.91
N ILE A 133 -35.71 33.90 5.41
CA ILE A 133 -37.16 33.94 5.59
C ILE A 133 -37.62 32.70 6.36
N GLY A 134 -38.30 32.91 7.48
CA GLY A 134 -38.90 31.85 8.31
C GLY A 134 -40.43 31.93 8.36
N CYS A 135 -41.09 30.85 8.76
CA CYS A 135 -42.52 30.85 9.09
C CYS A 135 -42.75 30.32 10.51
N PRO A 136 -43.45 31.08 11.38
CA PRO A 136 -43.61 30.75 12.80
C PRO A 136 -44.67 29.67 13.07
N HIS A 137 -45.61 29.47 12.15
CA HIS A 137 -46.84 28.68 12.39
C HIS A 137 -46.60 27.16 12.36
N HIS A 138 -45.37 26.69 12.12
CA HIS A 138 -45.10 25.27 11.91
C HIS A 138 -43.89 24.76 12.73
N ARG A 139 -44.14 24.11 13.88
CA ARG A 139 -43.08 23.48 14.70
C ARG A 139 -42.37 22.29 14.07
N GLU A 140 -43.07 21.48 13.25
CA GLU A 140 -42.47 20.31 12.57
C GLU A 140 -41.86 20.66 11.21
N ALA A 141 -41.81 21.95 10.88
CA ALA A 141 -41.15 22.44 9.69
C ALA A 141 -39.63 22.45 9.81
N LYS A 142 -39.05 21.25 9.82
CA LYS A 142 -37.61 20.97 9.65
C LYS A 142 -36.98 21.60 8.39
N LYS A 143 -37.76 22.35 7.60
CA LYS A 143 -37.41 22.89 6.29
C LYS A 143 -37.88 24.35 6.08
N ALA A 144 -38.75 24.95 6.93
CA ALA A 144 -39.39 26.27 6.68
C ALA A 144 -38.52 27.48 7.03
N THR A 145 -37.24 27.31 6.80
CA THR A 145 -36.26 28.38 6.84
C THR A 145 -35.38 28.13 5.64
N ASN A 146 -35.49 29.00 4.63
CA ASN A 146 -34.59 28.97 3.49
C ASN A 146 -33.49 29.99 3.76
N LEU A 147 -32.32 29.50 4.14
CA LEU A 147 -31.08 30.28 4.16
C LEU A 147 -30.54 30.23 2.73
N LEU A 148 -30.84 31.26 1.93
CA LEU A 148 -30.14 31.42 0.66
C LEU A 148 -28.75 32.03 0.98
N GLY A 149 -27.70 31.65 0.24
CA GLY A 149 -26.39 32.32 0.27
C GLY A 149 -25.19 31.51 0.82
N ALA A 150 -25.39 30.43 1.56
CA ALA A 150 -24.32 29.48 1.88
C ALA A 150 -24.92 28.08 2.05
N GLY A 151 -24.25 27.05 1.54
CA GLY A 151 -24.73 25.67 1.44
C GLY A 151 -25.67 25.23 2.58
N THR A 152 -26.74 24.52 2.22
CA THR A 152 -27.84 24.09 3.09
C THR A 152 -27.41 23.85 4.54
N THR A 153 -27.56 24.85 5.41
CA THR A 153 -27.42 24.62 6.86
C THR A 153 -28.55 23.69 7.26
N ASN A 154 -28.23 22.43 7.48
CA ASN A 154 -29.22 21.41 7.79
C ASN A 154 -29.79 21.68 9.19
N ILE A 155 -30.97 22.31 9.24
CA ILE A 155 -31.72 22.49 10.48
C ILE A 155 -32.19 21.11 10.95
N THR A 156 -31.81 20.75 12.17
CA THR A 156 -32.13 19.43 12.75
C THR A 156 -33.44 19.47 13.53
N ASN A 157 -33.65 20.53 14.33
CA ASN A 157 -34.85 20.74 15.14
C ASN A 157 -35.15 22.24 15.37
N VAL A 158 -36.41 22.56 15.65
CA VAL A 158 -36.84 23.85 16.24
C VAL A 158 -36.82 23.69 17.76
N ASP A 159 -36.11 24.56 18.47
CA ASP A 159 -35.94 24.46 19.92
C ASP A 159 -36.99 25.31 20.67
N THR A 160 -37.37 24.86 21.86
CA THR A 160 -38.39 25.52 22.67
C THR A 160 -37.85 26.81 23.30
N VAL A 161 -38.71 27.81 23.43
CA VAL A 161 -38.41 29.08 24.11
C VAL A 161 -39.48 29.30 25.17
N LEU A 162 -39.06 29.74 26.35
CA LEU A 162 -39.95 30.08 27.45
C LEU A 162 -40.12 31.59 27.51
N VAL A 163 -41.36 32.06 27.45
CA VAL A 163 -41.72 33.48 27.67
C VAL A 163 -42.26 33.60 29.08
N ASN A 164 -41.60 34.38 29.93
CA ASN A 164 -41.98 34.55 31.34
C ASN A 164 -42.14 33.22 32.10
N GLY A 165 -41.31 32.23 31.75
CA GLY A 165 -41.33 30.89 32.33
C GLY A 165 -42.44 29.97 31.81
N GLN A 166 -43.25 30.41 30.83
CA GLN A 166 -44.23 29.58 30.13
C GLN A 166 -43.69 29.16 28.77
N GLU A 167 -43.84 27.89 28.42
CA GLU A 167 -43.50 27.43 27.07
C GLU A 167 -44.46 28.06 26.07
N ILE A 168 -43.92 28.63 24.99
CA ILE A 168 -44.72 29.01 23.83
C ILE A 168 -45.43 27.73 23.34
N PRO A 169 -46.70 27.74 22.92
CA PRO A 169 -47.37 26.55 22.40
C PRO A 169 -46.88 26.11 21.00
N PRO A 170 -47.18 24.87 20.55
CA PRO A 170 -46.80 24.35 19.23
C PRO A 170 -47.42 25.00 18.00
N ASP A 171 -48.59 25.57 18.16
CA ASP A 171 -49.36 26.30 17.15
C ASP A 171 -48.89 27.76 17.00
N GLY A 172 -48.02 28.25 17.89
CA GLY A 172 -47.12 29.38 17.63
C GLY A 172 -47.82 30.67 17.24
N THR A 173 -49.00 30.95 17.80
CA THR A 173 -49.72 32.20 17.53
C THR A 173 -48.81 33.39 17.85
N SER A 174 -48.82 34.39 16.96
CA SER A 174 -47.92 35.57 17.00
C SER A 174 -47.90 36.23 18.38
N ALA A 175 -49.08 36.43 18.98
CA ALA A 175 -49.26 37.07 20.29
C ALA A 175 -48.53 36.39 21.46
N GLU A 176 -48.20 35.10 21.36
CA GLU A 176 -47.54 34.34 22.44
C GLU A 176 -46.02 34.25 22.27
N ARG A 177 -45.47 34.75 21.15
CA ARG A 177 -44.03 34.80 20.84
C ARG A 177 -43.40 36.16 21.15
N VAL A 178 -44.08 37.00 21.93
CA VAL A 178 -43.72 38.41 22.19
C VAL A 178 -43.54 38.66 23.67
N ILE A 179 -42.55 39.47 24.01
CA ILE A 179 -42.46 40.16 25.31
C ILE A 179 -42.59 41.67 25.08
N SER A 180 -43.31 42.38 25.94
CA SER A 180 -43.59 43.82 25.72
C SER A 180 -43.46 44.67 26.99
N ASN A 181 -43.51 44.06 28.17
CA ASN A 181 -43.47 44.78 29.43
C ASN A 181 -42.06 44.77 30.04
N VAL A 182 -41.75 45.81 30.79
CA VAL A 182 -40.52 45.87 31.59
C VAL A 182 -40.44 44.67 32.54
N ASN A 183 -39.31 43.97 32.51
CA ASN A 183 -39.01 42.70 33.17
C ASN A 183 -39.59 41.43 32.54
N ASP A 184 -40.32 41.52 31.43
CA ASP A 184 -40.61 40.31 30.65
C ASP A 184 -39.28 39.71 30.11
N GLU A 185 -39.23 38.38 30.03
CA GLU A 185 -38.02 37.63 29.71
C GLU A 185 -38.31 36.43 28.80
N MET A 186 -37.49 36.28 27.75
CA MET A 186 -37.37 35.03 26.98
C MET A 186 -36.18 34.22 27.49
N THR A 187 -36.40 32.93 27.75
CA THR A 187 -35.35 31.96 28.11
C THR A 187 -35.26 30.85 27.07
N PHE A 188 -34.05 30.59 26.60
CA PHE A 188 -33.75 29.60 25.55
C PHE A 188 -33.20 28.30 26.16
N VAL A 189 -33.24 27.20 25.39
CA VAL A 189 -32.86 25.85 25.86
C VAL A 189 -31.41 25.78 26.35
N ASP A 190 -30.51 26.55 25.74
CA ASP A 190 -29.08 26.61 26.09
C ASP A 190 -28.80 27.51 27.31
N GLY A 191 -29.84 28.11 27.91
CA GLY A 191 -29.71 29.05 29.02
C GLY A 191 -29.48 30.51 28.59
N SER A 192 -29.45 30.81 27.30
CA SER A 192 -29.46 32.19 26.81
C SER A 192 -30.75 32.89 27.27
N ARG A 193 -30.68 34.20 27.48
CA ARG A 193 -31.83 35.01 27.92
C ARG A 193 -31.87 36.38 27.26
N VAL A 194 -33.09 36.87 27.08
CA VAL A 194 -33.40 38.23 26.59
C VAL A 194 -34.42 38.83 27.54
N LYS A 195 -34.12 39.98 28.12
CA LYS A 195 -34.98 40.62 29.11
C LYS A 195 -35.21 42.09 28.78
N ILE A 196 -36.46 42.53 28.79
CA ILE A 196 -36.79 43.95 28.69
C ILE A 196 -36.43 44.67 29.98
N THR A 197 -35.61 45.71 29.87
CA THR A 197 -35.17 46.55 30.99
C THR A 197 -35.82 47.94 30.98
N ASN A 198 -36.23 48.41 29.81
CA ASN A 198 -36.99 49.64 29.62
C ASN A 198 -37.93 49.47 28.42
N SER A 199 -39.12 50.06 28.45
CA SER A 199 -40.06 50.04 27.33
C SER A 199 -40.98 51.27 27.33
N GLN A 200 -41.27 51.81 26.13
CA GLN A 200 -42.32 52.80 25.90
C GLN A 200 -43.61 52.14 25.39
N ALA A 201 -44.65 52.94 25.16
CA ALA A 201 -45.88 52.45 24.53
C ALA A 201 -45.62 51.99 23.09
N GLY A 202 -46.01 50.76 22.75
CA GLY A 202 -45.74 50.13 21.45
C GLY A 202 -44.66 49.04 21.52
N TYR A 203 -43.68 49.19 22.43
CA TYR A 203 -42.51 48.32 22.52
C TYR A 203 -42.81 46.82 22.60
N GLY A 204 -42.16 46.07 21.72
CA GLY A 204 -42.26 44.62 21.64
C GLY A 204 -40.94 43.98 21.24
N THR A 205 -40.64 42.82 21.79
CA THR A 205 -39.55 41.96 21.31
C THR A 205 -40.16 40.62 20.89
N TYR A 206 -39.93 40.24 19.64
CA TYR A 206 -40.57 39.12 18.97
C TYR A 206 -39.53 38.03 18.72
N LEU A 207 -39.89 36.79 19.04
CA LEU A 207 -39.08 35.65 18.66
C LEU A 207 -39.31 35.35 17.17
N VAL A 208 -38.31 35.60 16.34
CA VAL A 208 -38.37 35.24 14.91
C VAL A 208 -38.23 33.73 14.79
N GLN A 209 -37.07 33.18 15.22
CA GLN A 209 -36.78 31.76 15.11
C GLN A 209 -35.80 31.30 16.20
N SER A 210 -35.90 30.03 16.60
CA SER A 210 -34.89 29.33 17.40
C SER A 210 -34.73 27.91 16.88
N VAL A 211 -33.55 27.55 16.37
CA VAL A 211 -33.28 26.26 15.71
C VAL A 211 -31.94 25.68 16.13
N ARG A 212 -31.83 24.36 15.97
CA ARG A 212 -30.57 23.63 16.11
C ARG A 212 -30.00 23.29 14.75
N LEU A 213 -28.75 23.66 14.53
CA LEU A 213 -27.99 23.34 13.32
C LEU A 213 -27.48 21.88 13.36
N ALA A 214 -26.90 21.40 12.27
CA ALA A 214 -26.40 20.03 12.14
C ALA A 214 -25.22 19.69 13.07
N ASP A 215 -24.40 20.70 13.37
CA ASP A 215 -23.31 20.63 14.34
C ASP A 215 -23.79 20.68 15.80
N GLY A 216 -25.09 20.85 16.02
CA GLY A 216 -25.71 20.93 17.34
C GLY A 216 -25.77 22.34 17.93
N THR A 217 -25.24 23.35 17.25
CA THR A 217 -25.29 24.76 17.66
C THR A 217 -26.74 25.26 17.67
N LEU A 218 -27.12 25.96 18.76
CA LEU A 218 -28.37 26.71 18.81
C LEU A 218 -28.19 28.02 18.04
N TYR A 219 -29.10 28.31 17.12
CA TYR A 219 -29.18 29.57 16.40
C TYR A 219 -30.55 30.20 16.61
N SER A 220 -30.57 31.38 17.22
CA SER A 220 -31.79 32.09 17.55
C SER A 220 -31.76 33.53 17.05
N ILE A 221 -32.92 34.03 16.65
CA ILE A 221 -33.08 35.37 16.11
C ILE A 221 -34.30 36.00 16.76
N ILE A 222 -34.13 37.21 17.24
CA ILE A 222 -35.20 38.04 17.78
C ILE A 222 -35.28 39.36 17.03
N ARG A 223 -36.47 39.94 16.98
CA ARG A 223 -36.73 41.28 16.45
C ARG A 223 -37.16 42.20 17.60
N VAL A 224 -36.74 43.46 17.58
CA VAL A 224 -37.08 44.48 18.57
C VAL A 224 -37.80 45.62 17.89
N GLU A 225 -38.98 45.97 18.40
CA GLU A 225 -39.88 47.01 17.90
C GLU A 225 -39.98 48.21 18.84
N ASP A 226 -40.13 49.41 18.27
CA ASP A 226 -40.34 50.69 18.96
C ASP A 226 -39.24 51.07 19.97
N GLU A 227 -39.50 52.07 20.83
CA GLU A 227 -38.53 52.61 21.78
C GLU A 227 -38.45 51.79 23.08
N GLY A 228 -37.25 51.29 23.39
CA GLY A 228 -37.01 50.56 24.63
C GLY A 228 -35.60 49.97 24.72
N THR A 229 -35.38 49.07 25.67
CA THR A 229 -34.05 48.50 25.95
C THR A 229 -34.15 47.06 26.43
N ILE A 230 -33.35 46.17 25.82
CA ILE A 230 -33.16 44.77 26.24
C ILE A 230 -31.75 44.51 26.78
N ASP A 231 -31.65 43.65 27.80
CA ASP A 231 -30.42 42.98 28.23
C ASP A 231 -30.39 41.59 27.59
N VAL A 232 -29.31 41.29 26.88
CA VAL A 232 -29.12 40.01 26.17
C VAL A 232 -27.91 39.31 26.77
N GLN A 233 -28.11 38.06 27.19
CA GLN A 233 -27.03 37.16 27.58
C GLN A 233 -27.11 35.87 26.77
N VAL A 234 -26.02 35.55 26.07
CA VAL A 234 -25.92 34.38 25.20
C VAL A 234 -24.91 33.40 25.74
N THR A 235 -25.27 32.12 25.76
CA THR A 235 -24.38 31.03 26.18
C THR A 235 -23.29 30.79 25.13
N ALA A 236 -22.06 30.49 25.59
CA ALA A 236 -20.93 30.20 24.71
C ALA A 236 -21.22 29.00 23.79
N GLY A 237 -20.89 29.14 22.50
CA GLY A 237 -21.13 28.13 21.46
C GLY A 237 -22.47 28.26 20.74
N SER A 238 -23.38 29.11 21.23
CA SER A 238 -24.62 29.46 20.53
C SER A 238 -24.41 30.66 19.60
N LYS A 239 -25.20 30.70 18.52
CA LYS A 239 -25.33 31.84 17.62
C LYS A 239 -26.63 32.56 17.96
N PHE A 240 -26.59 33.87 18.05
CA PHE A 240 -27.76 34.65 18.37
C PHE A 240 -27.74 35.96 17.60
N GLU A 241 -28.89 36.41 17.11
CA GLU A 241 -29.04 37.67 16.40
C GLU A 241 -30.19 38.50 16.98
N VAL A 242 -29.94 39.80 17.12
CA VAL A 242 -30.94 40.80 17.47
C VAL A 242 -31.13 41.71 16.28
N VAL A 243 -32.36 41.78 15.77
CA VAL A 243 -32.75 42.63 14.64
C VAL A 243 -33.52 43.82 15.18
N THR A 244 -33.07 45.02 14.85
CA THR A 244 -33.70 46.30 15.20
C THR A 244 -34.04 47.06 13.91
N PRO A 245 -34.65 48.26 13.94
CA PRO A 245 -34.93 48.99 12.70
C PRO A 245 -33.66 49.29 11.90
N SER A 246 -32.60 49.76 12.58
CA SER A 246 -31.34 50.21 11.98
C SER A 246 -30.22 49.17 11.94
N ALA A 247 -30.24 48.13 12.79
CA ALA A 247 -29.07 47.23 12.95
C ALA A 247 -29.42 45.74 13.10
N ILE A 248 -28.47 44.89 12.70
CA ILE A 248 -28.44 43.45 13.00
C ILE A 248 -27.22 43.17 13.87
N ILE A 249 -27.46 42.73 15.10
CA ILE A 249 -26.42 42.43 16.07
C ILE A 249 -26.18 40.93 16.11
N GLY A 250 -25.07 40.47 15.53
CA GLY A 250 -24.65 39.07 15.53
C GLY A 250 -23.72 38.75 16.68
N VAL A 251 -24.03 37.71 17.45
CA VAL A 251 -23.28 37.40 18.68
C VAL A 251 -22.94 35.92 18.84
N ARG A 252 -21.79 35.67 19.50
CA ARG A 252 -21.29 34.35 19.86
C ARG A 252 -20.87 34.32 21.33
N GLY A 253 -21.77 33.95 22.23
CA GLY A 253 -21.44 33.70 23.64
C GLY A 253 -21.05 34.94 24.46
N THR A 254 -21.88 35.97 24.47
CA THR A 254 -21.56 37.29 25.05
C THR A 254 -22.70 37.91 25.86
N ARG A 255 -22.47 39.09 26.44
CA ARG A 255 -23.50 39.87 27.15
C ARG A 255 -23.43 41.34 26.77
N PHE A 256 -24.57 41.93 26.44
CA PHE A 256 -24.70 43.31 25.95
C PHE A 256 -26.12 43.83 26.15
N THR A 257 -26.31 45.13 25.97
CA THR A 257 -27.63 45.76 25.93
C THR A 257 -27.89 46.37 24.56
N VAL A 258 -29.14 46.30 24.11
CA VAL A 258 -29.61 46.94 22.88
C VAL A 258 -30.71 47.93 23.24
N GLN A 259 -30.52 49.19 22.85
CA GLN A 259 -31.49 50.27 23.03
C GLN A 259 -31.94 50.76 21.65
N THR A 260 -33.25 50.79 21.43
CA THR A 260 -33.87 51.34 20.23
C THR A 260 -34.52 52.68 20.56
N LEU A 261 -34.34 53.68 19.70
CA LEU A 261 -34.84 55.05 19.88
C LEU A 261 -35.80 55.40 18.72
N ASN A 262 -37.09 55.52 19.00
CA ASN A 262 -38.13 55.68 17.96
C ASN A 262 -38.22 57.12 17.41
N ALA A 263 -37.60 58.12 18.07
CA ALA A 263 -37.57 59.48 17.52
C ALA A 263 -36.59 59.64 16.35
N ASN A 264 -35.62 58.73 16.26
CA ASN A 264 -34.52 58.76 15.30
C ASN A 264 -34.37 57.40 14.58
N ASN A 265 -35.20 56.39 14.88
CA ASN A 265 -34.98 54.99 14.47
C ASN A 265 -33.56 54.38 14.75
N ALA A 266 -32.73 55.07 15.54
CA ALA A 266 -31.40 54.63 15.92
C ALA A 266 -31.37 53.44 16.90
N THR A 267 -30.33 52.62 16.77
CA THR A 267 -30.01 51.49 17.64
C THR A 267 -28.66 51.70 18.31
N THR A 268 -28.66 51.74 19.64
CA THR A 268 -27.43 51.77 20.44
C THR A 268 -27.15 50.41 21.07
N VAL A 269 -25.96 49.88 20.81
CA VAL A 269 -25.47 48.61 21.37
C VAL A 269 -24.35 48.92 22.35
N THR A 270 -24.46 48.45 23.59
CA THR A 270 -23.43 48.63 24.62
C THR A 270 -22.93 47.29 25.13
N MET A 271 -21.63 47.08 25.04
CA MET A 271 -20.98 45.84 25.46
C MET A 271 -20.79 45.76 26.96
N ILE A 272 -21.14 44.60 27.53
CA ILE A 272 -20.86 44.26 28.93
C ILE A 272 -19.73 43.24 29.00
N THR A 273 -19.81 42.15 28.22
CA THR A 273 -18.74 41.15 28.12
C THR A 273 -18.66 40.49 26.75
N GLY A 274 -17.46 40.21 26.26
CA GLY A 274 -17.18 39.48 25.03
C GLY A 274 -17.03 40.40 23.80
N THR A 275 -17.36 39.88 22.63
CA THR A 275 -17.35 40.58 21.33
C THR A 275 -18.67 40.44 20.58
N VAL A 276 -19.15 41.47 19.90
CA VAL A 276 -20.32 41.40 19.03
C VAL A 276 -20.05 42.12 17.72
N ASP A 277 -20.68 41.64 16.66
CA ASP A 277 -20.66 42.29 15.34
C ASP A 277 -21.99 43.03 15.18
N VAL A 278 -21.94 44.33 14.92
CA VAL A 278 -23.11 45.19 14.70
C VAL A 278 -23.10 45.58 13.22
N MET A 279 -24.01 44.99 12.46
CA MET A 279 -24.21 45.30 11.05
C MET A 279 -25.26 46.38 10.90
N ASP A 280 -24.92 47.46 10.22
CA ASP A 280 -25.89 48.42 9.70
C ASP A 280 -26.74 47.75 8.60
N ARG A 281 -28.06 47.87 8.73
CA ARG A 281 -29.01 47.20 7.84
C ARG A 281 -29.10 47.82 6.46
N GLU A 282 -28.78 49.09 6.32
CA GLU A 282 -28.88 49.84 5.08
C GLU A 282 -27.55 49.83 4.33
N THR A 283 -26.46 50.18 5.02
CA THR A 283 -25.13 50.22 4.41
C THR A 283 -24.50 48.84 4.32
N GLY A 284 -24.82 47.92 5.23
CA GLY A 284 -24.18 46.60 5.34
C GLY A 284 -22.86 46.64 6.12
N THR A 285 -22.40 47.83 6.51
CA THR A 285 -21.16 48.06 7.24
C THR A 285 -21.20 47.35 8.59
N VAL A 286 -20.11 46.66 8.94
CA VAL A 286 -20.03 45.86 10.18
C VAL A 286 -19.07 46.51 11.17
N ILE A 287 -19.60 46.97 12.30
CA ILE A 287 -18.82 47.49 13.43
C ILE A 287 -18.58 46.36 14.44
N LYS A 288 -17.31 46.04 14.69
CA LYS A 288 -16.92 45.05 15.72
C LYS A 288 -16.77 45.73 17.07
N LEU A 289 -17.59 45.33 18.03
CA LEU A 289 -17.52 45.81 19.42
C LEU A 289 -16.81 44.77 20.32
N SER A 290 -15.94 45.25 21.20
CA SER A 290 -15.20 44.44 22.18
C SER A 290 -14.92 45.24 23.44
N ILE A 291 -14.81 44.58 24.59
CA ILE A 291 -14.37 45.25 25.83
C ILE A 291 -12.97 45.87 25.68
N ASP A 292 -12.10 45.28 24.86
CA ASP A 292 -10.73 45.73 24.61
C ASP A 292 -10.63 46.73 23.43
N GLY A 293 -11.78 47.17 22.87
CA GLY A 293 -11.89 48.08 21.73
C GLY A 293 -13.10 49.01 21.85
N THR A 294 -13.87 49.22 20.78
CA THR A 294 -15.11 50.01 20.83
C THR A 294 -16.14 49.31 21.73
N THR A 295 -16.58 50.00 22.79
CA THR A 295 -17.50 49.43 23.80
C THR A 295 -18.97 49.77 23.54
N THR A 296 -19.24 50.76 22.70
CA THR A 296 -20.58 51.22 22.34
C THR A 296 -20.60 51.58 20.86
N ALA A 297 -21.62 51.14 20.12
CA ALA A 297 -21.95 51.66 18.78
C ALA A 297 -23.38 52.18 18.77
N THR A 298 -23.61 53.20 17.97
CA THR A 298 -24.93 53.72 17.63
C THR A 298 -25.03 53.67 16.11
N ILE A 299 -26.06 53.01 15.59
CA ILE A 299 -26.36 52.92 14.16
C ILE A 299 -27.70 53.61 13.94
N ASP A 300 -27.78 54.48 12.95
CA ASP A 300 -29.01 55.21 12.61
C ASP A 300 -29.76 54.56 11.43
N ASP A 301 -31.05 54.87 11.27
CA ASP A 301 -31.84 54.48 10.09
C ASP A 301 -32.01 55.73 9.21
N LEU A 302 -31.31 55.76 8.07
CA LEU A 302 -31.17 56.97 7.24
C LEU A 302 -32.49 57.35 6.54
N ASP A 303 -33.51 56.49 6.57
CA ASP A 303 -34.80 56.75 5.93
C ASP A 303 -35.80 57.58 6.78
N ASP A 304 -35.46 58.00 8.00
CA ASP A 304 -36.42 58.60 8.96
C ASP A 304 -36.85 60.06 8.61
N GLY A 305 -36.09 60.74 7.75
CA GLY A 305 -36.36 62.11 7.27
C GLY A 305 -36.23 63.20 8.32
N VAL A 306 -35.58 62.89 9.44
CA VAL A 306 -35.12 63.83 10.46
C VAL A 306 -33.67 64.23 10.12
N ASP A 307 -33.22 65.39 10.60
CA ASP A 307 -31.82 65.86 10.52
C ASP A 307 -31.26 65.68 11.94
N ASN A 308 -30.61 64.56 12.18
CA ASN A 308 -30.32 64.05 13.53
C ASN A 308 -29.04 64.68 14.12
N ASP A 309 -28.09 65.07 13.28
CA ASP A 309 -26.84 65.70 13.68
C ASP A 309 -26.77 67.23 13.47
N GLY A 310 -27.73 67.79 12.75
CA GLY A 310 -27.89 69.22 12.53
C GLY A 310 -27.01 69.82 11.44
N ASP A 311 -26.49 69.01 10.52
CA ASP A 311 -25.66 69.45 9.40
C ASP A 311 -26.49 70.07 8.25
N GLY A 312 -27.81 69.85 8.27
CA GLY A 312 -28.79 70.38 7.32
C GLY A 312 -29.19 69.42 6.20
N TYR A 313 -28.67 68.20 6.20
CA TYR A 313 -29.09 67.07 5.39
C TYR A 313 -29.90 66.11 6.25
N THR A 314 -30.61 65.20 5.60
CA THR A 314 -31.38 64.12 6.23
C THR A 314 -31.07 62.90 5.39
N GLY A 315 -31.19 61.67 5.86
CA GLY A 315 -30.85 60.54 5.00
C GLY A 315 -31.71 60.41 3.73
N ASN A 316 -32.97 60.88 3.77
CA ASN A 316 -33.82 61.06 2.58
C ASN A 316 -33.31 62.11 1.55
N GLN A 317 -32.35 62.94 1.94
CA GLN A 317 -31.67 63.93 1.10
C GLN A 317 -30.28 63.46 0.65
N GLY A 318 -29.93 62.20 0.94
CA GLY A 318 -28.67 61.55 0.54
C GLY A 318 -27.63 61.50 1.64
N ASP A 319 -27.97 61.87 2.88
CA ASP A 319 -27.09 61.68 4.02
C ASP A 319 -26.90 60.18 4.32
N CYS A 320 -25.66 59.75 4.36
CA CYS A 320 -25.27 58.36 4.55
C CYS A 320 -24.87 58.04 6.00
N ASP A 321 -24.80 59.04 6.88
CA ASP A 321 -24.68 58.89 8.34
C ASP A 321 -25.28 60.14 9.04
N ASP A 322 -26.62 60.19 9.13
CA ASP A 322 -27.42 61.29 9.71
C ASP A 322 -27.13 61.55 11.22
N ALA A 323 -26.27 60.74 11.84
CA ALA A 323 -25.80 60.91 13.20
C ALA A 323 -24.43 61.60 13.28
N ASN A 324 -23.80 61.89 12.14
CA ASN A 324 -22.42 62.34 12.05
C ASN A 324 -22.25 63.56 11.12
N PRO A 325 -22.10 64.78 11.67
CA PRO A 325 -22.26 66.04 10.93
C PRO A 325 -21.08 66.39 10.00
N ILE A 326 -20.17 65.45 9.78
CA ILE A 326 -19.09 65.54 8.78
C ILE A 326 -19.34 64.63 7.58
N VAL A 327 -20.33 63.74 7.67
CA VAL A 327 -20.70 62.78 6.64
C VAL A 327 -21.97 63.29 5.98
N HIS A 328 -21.90 63.79 4.74
CA HIS A 328 -23.06 64.30 4.03
C HIS A 328 -22.78 64.55 2.55
N PRO A 329 -23.81 64.62 1.68
CA PRO A 329 -23.65 64.94 0.27
C PRO A 329 -22.83 66.20 0.00
N GLY A 330 -21.66 66.00 -0.60
CA GLY A 330 -20.73 67.07 -0.96
C GLY A 330 -19.85 67.57 0.18
N ALA A 331 -19.68 66.79 1.25
CA ALA A 331 -18.53 66.90 2.13
C ALA A 331 -17.22 66.69 1.34
N GLY A 332 -16.07 66.89 1.99
CA GLY A 332 -14.78 66.58 1.38
C GLY A 332 -14.28 65.26 1.93
N GLU A 333 -14.00 64.31 1.05
CA GLU A 333 -13.50 62.98 1.41
C GLU A 333 -12.21 63.06 2.25
N ILE A 334 -12.24 62.45 3.42
CA ILE A 334 -11.08 62.35 4.32
C ILE A 334 -10.48 60.97 4.14
N LEU A 335 -9.46 60.90 3.29
CA LEU A 335 -8.82 59.64 2.93
C LEU A 335 -8.40 58.78 4.13
N ASP A 336 -8.59 57.47 3.97
CA ASP A 336 -8.19 56.36 4.84
C ASP A 336 -8.88 56.36 6.22
N ASN A 337 -10.06 56.97 6.34
CA ASN A 337 -10.83 56.94 7.59
C ASN A 337 -11.87 55.80 7.62
N GLY A 338 -12.13 55.15 6.48
CA GLY A 338 -13.08 54.04 6.36
C GLY A 338 -14.55 54.48 6.36
N ILE A 339 -14.82 55.74 6.05
CA ILE A 339 -16.13 56.38 6.04
C ILE A 339 -16.27 57.07 4.68
N ASP A 340 -17.37 56.81 3.97
CA ASP A 340 -17.78 57.57 2.77
C ASP A 340 -18.27 58.96 3.23
N ASP A 341 -17.35 59.92 3.40
CA ASP A 341 -17.65 61.21 4.04
C ASP A 341 -18.60 62.05 3.17
N ASP A 342 -18.48 61.99 1.85
CA ASP A 342 -19.27 62.81 0.95
C ASP A 342 -20.53 62.12 0.38
N CYS A 343 -20.83 60.92 0.89
CA CYS A 343 -21.95 60.07 0.52
C CYS A 343 -22.02 59.79 -0.99
N ASN A 344 -20.84 59.69 -1.60
CA ASN A 344 -20.68 59.33 -2.98
C ASN A 344 -19.66 58.19 -3.07
N PRO A 345 -20.10 56.94 -3.31
CA PRO A 345 -19.19 55.81 -3.39
C PRO A 345 -18.27 55.84 -4.62
N ALA A 346 -18.42 56.83 -5.51
CA ALA A 346 -17.48 57.07 -6.60
C ALA A 346 -16.29 57.96 -6.21
N THR A 347 -16.31 58.55 -5.00
CA THR A 347 -15.20 59.30 -4.44
C THR A 347 -14.29 58.35 -3.67
N PRO A 348 -13.00 58.26 -4.04
CA PRO A 348 -11.99 57.47 -3.33
C PRO A 348 -11.88 57.81 -1.83
N ASP A 349 -12.26 56.91 -0.93
CA ASP A 349 -11.91 56.99 0.51
C ASP A 349 -10.48 56.47 0.72
N SER A 350 -10.03 55.44 -0.01
CA SER A 350 -8.64 55.02 0.13
C SER A 350 -7.71 55.93 -0.65
N SER A 351 -6.56 56.28 -0.06
CA SER A 351 -5.42 56.80 -0.82
C SER A 351 -4.94 55.84 -1.92
N GLN A 352 -5.33 54.57 -1.84
CA GLN A 352 -5.09 53.51 -2.83
C GLN A 352 -6.16 53.44 -3.94
N ASP A 353 -7.21 54.25 -3.87
CA ASP A 353 -8.22 54.40 -4.93
C ASP A 353 -7.89 55.57 -5.88
N ILE A 354 -6.78 56.26 -5.63
CA ILE A 354 -6.26 57.34 -6.48
C ILE A 354 -5.19 56.75 -7.40
N ASP A 355 -5.44 56.77 -8.71
CA ASP A 355 -4.43 56.47 -9.75
C ASP A 355 -3.36 57.57 -9.75
N SER A 356 -2.29 57.36 -8.97
CA SER A 356 -1.31 58.43 -8.68
C SER A 356 -0.34 58.68 -9.84
N ASP A 357 -0.13 57.71 -10.73
CA ASP A 357 0.79 57.81 -11.87
C ASP A 357 0.11 57.91 -13.25
N GLY A 358 -1.20 57.66 -13.31
CA GLY A 358 -2.05 57.86 -14.47
C GLY A 358 -2.07 56.70 -15.47
N ASP A 359 -1.71 55.49 -15.06
CA ASP A 359 -1.70 54.32 -15.94
C ASP A 359 -3.06 53.63 -16.09
N GLY A 360 -4.03 54.02 -15.26
CA GLY A 360 -5.40 53.54 -15.28
C GLY A 360 -5.69 52.38 -14.33
N PHE A 361 -4.72 51.97 -13.51
CA PHE A 361 -4.89 51.09 -12.36
C PHE A 361 -4.69 51.89 -11.07
N THR A 362 -5.27 51.40 -9.97
CA THR A 362 -5.08 51.99 -8.63
C THR A 362 -4.56 50.90 -7.71
N GLY A 363 -3.97 51.26 -6.57
CA GLY A 363 -3.55 50.29 -5.55
C GLY A 363 -4.63 49.25 -5.18
N ASN A 364 -5.90 49.65 -5.10
CA ASN A 364 -7.03 48.74 -4.85
C ASN A 364 -7.45 47.88 -6.06
N GLN A 365 -7.07 48.29 -7.27
CA GLN A 365 -7.26 47.51 -8.51
C GLN A 365 -6.10 46.55 -8.80
N GLY A 366 -5.18 46.40 -7.84
CA GLY A 366 -4.05 45.48 -7.93
C GLY A 366 -2.75 46.11 -8.39
N ASP A 367 -2.66 47.45 -8.43
CA ASP A 367 -1.40 48.14 -8.68
C ASP A 367 -0.47 48.02 -7.45
N CYS A 368 0.68 47.38 -7.66
CA CYS A 368 1.68 47.10 -6.64
C CYS A 368 2.71 48.22 -6.47
N ASP A 369 2.77 49.19 -7.39
CA ASP A 369 3.54 50.43 -7.25
C ASP A 369 2.84 51.59 -7.99
N ASP A 370 1.75 52.08 -7.40
CA ASP A 370 0.87 53.17 -7.86
C ASP A 370 1.59 54.51 -8.15
N GLY A 371 2.90 54.60 -7.87
CA GLY A 371 3.77 55.72 -8.24
C GLY A 371 4.56 55.52 -9.53
N ASN A 372 4.44 54.37 -10.18
CA ASN A 372 5.22 53.95 -11.33
C ASN A 372 4.35 53.33 -12.45
N PRO A 373 4.12 54.06 -13.56
CA PRO A 373 3.10 53.70 -14.56
C PRO A 373 3.53 52.53 -15.48
N ASN A 374 4.61 51.82 -15.12
CA ASN A 374 5.08 50.62 -15.79
C ASN A 374 4.97 49.38 -14.89
N VAL A 375 4.42 49.52 -13.69
CA VAL A 375 4.24 48.44 -12.71
C VAL A 375 2.74 48.38 -12.42
N ASN A 376 2.02 47.48 -13.08
CA ASN A 376 0.57 47.34 -12.93
C ASN A 376 0.08 46.00 -13.51
N PRO A 377 -1.12 45.52 -13.12
CA PRO A 377 -1.70 44.26 -13.63
C PRO A 377 -1.91 44.17 -15.15
N GLY A 378 -1.81 45.30 -15.87
CA GLY A 378 -2.00 45.38 -17.31
C GLY A 378 -0.71 45.24 -18.14
N VAL A 379 0.46 45.29 -17.51
CA VAL A 379 1.75 45.07 -18.18
C VAL A 379 2.14 43.60 -18.13
N ALA A 380 3.21 43.24 -18.83
CA ALA A 380 3.73 41.88 -18.84
C ALA A 380 5.04 41.86 -18.06
N GLU A 381 5.22 40.85 -17.21
CA GLU A 381 6.42 40.69 -16.38
C GLU A 381 7.72 40.77 -17.18
N ILE A 382 8.67 41.60 -16.72
CA ILE A 382 10.01 41.72 -17.30
C ILE A 382 11.01 41.04 -16.37
N ALA A 383 11.27 39.77 -16.66
CA ALA A 383 12.21 38.95 -15.90
C ALA A 383 13.58 39.61 -15.66
N ASP A 384 14.14 39.31 -14.49
CA ASP A 384 15.46 39.70 -13.97
C ASP A 384 15.64 41.21 -13.71
N ASN A 385 14.56 41.95 -13.46
CA ASN A 385 14.65 43.40 -13.23
C ASN A 385 14.52 43.76 -11.73
N GLY A 386 14.07 42.85 -10.87
CA GLY A 386 13.95 43.05 -9.43
C GLY A 386 12.66 43.75 -8.99
N ILE A 387 11.66 43.81 -9.87
CA ILE A 387 10.37 44.49 -9.72
C ILE A 387 9.31 43.53 -10.27
N ASP A 388 8.29 43.23 -9.46
CA ASP A 388 7.07 42.54 -9.91
C ASP A 388 6.29 43.52 -10.80
N ASP A 389 6.53 43.51 -12.11
CA ASP A 389 6.02 44.51 -13.04
C ASP A 389 4.52 44.30 -13.29
N ASP A 390 4.05 43.05 -13.40
CA ASP A 390 2.64 42.75 -13.66
C ASP A 390 1.80 42.53 -12.40
N CYS A 391 2.36 42.85 -11.23
CA CYS A 391 1.72 42.80 -9.92
C CYS A 391 1.03 41.46 -9.64
N ASN A 392 1.58 40.40 -10.22
CA ASN A 392 1.09 39.06 -10.04
C ASN A 392 2.24 38.22 -9.48
N PRO A 393 2.20 37.86 -8.19
CA PRO A 393 3.27 37.07 -7.58
C PRO A 393 3.35 35.64 -8.13
N ALA A 394 2.42 35.21 -8.99
CA ALA A 394 2.49 33.95 -9.73
C ALA A 394 3.23 34.06 -11.08
N THR A 395 3.60 35.26 -11.52
CA THR A 395 4.48 35.54 -12.66
C THR A 395 5.84 35.92 -12.09
N PRO A 396 6.78 34.97 -11.99
CA PRO A 396 7.97 35.21 -11.17
C PRO A 396 8.98 36.13 -11.88
N ASP A 397 9.42 37.17 -11.18
CA ASP A 397 10.43 38.16 -11.63
C ASP A 397 11.82 37.49 -11.81
N SER A 398 12.18 36.54 -10.93
CA SER A 398 13.43 35.80 -11.04
C SER A 398 13.21 34.36 -11.49
N SER A 399 14.13 33.82 -12.29
CA SER A 399 14.14 32.39 -12.64
C SER A 399 14.35 31.45 -11.44
N SER A 400 14.61 32.01 -10.25
CA SER A 400 14.83 31.34 -8.96
C SER A 400 13.58 31.30 -8.06
N ASP A 401 12.46 31.85 -8.54
CA ASP A 401 11.13 31.77 -7.93
C ASP A 401 10.19 30.84 -8.72
N ILE A 402 10.70 30.23 -9.80
CA ILE A 402 10.02 29.21 -10.58
C ILE A 402 10.49 27.86 -10.04
N ASP A 403 9.58 27.17 -9.36
CA ASP A 403 9.69 25.74 -9.05
C ASP A 403 9.78 24.96 -10.38
N ASN A 404 10.99 24.68 -10.86
CA ASN A 404 11.15 24.17 -12.22
C ASN A 404 10.81 22.68 -12.32
N ASP A 405 10.79 21.95 -11.20
CA ASP A 405 10.53 20.52 -11.16
C ASP A 405 9.16 20.14 -10.54
N GLY A 406 8.50 21.08 -9.87
CA GLY A 406 7.15 20.96 -9.34
C GLY A 406 7.05 20.32 -7.97
N ASP A 407 8.10 20.31 -7.15
CA ASP A 407 8.10 19.69 -5.82
C ASP A 407 7.53 20.58 -4.70
N GLY A 408 7.31 21.86 -4.99
CA GLY A 408 6.75 22.84 -4.08
C GLY A 408 7.77 23.65 -3.29
N PHE A 409 9.06 23.48 -3.55
CA PHE A 409 10.17 24.33 -3.08
C PHE A 409 10.80 25.07 -4.27
N THR A 410 11.56 26.14 -3.98
CA THR A 410 12.32 26.89 -4.99
C THR A 410 13.72 27.17 -4.44
N GLU A 411 14.67 27.59 -5.28
CA GLU A 411 16.02 27.99 -4.83
C GLU A 411 15.98 28.96 -3.64
N ASN A 412 15.02 29.90 -3.62
CA ASN A 412 14.85 30.87 -2.53
C ASN A 412 14.22 30.30 -1.25
N GLN A 413 13.57 29.15 -1.34
CA GLN A 413 12.96 28.44 -0.21
C GLN A 413 13.91 27.39 0.40
N GLY A 414 15.12 27.29 -0.12
CA GLY A 414 16.16 26.39 0.38
C GLY A 414 16.36 25.14 -0.46
N ASP A 415 15.73 25.07 -1.64
CA ASP A 415 16.03 24.04 -2.62
C ASP A 415 17.47 24.20 -3.15
N CYS A 416 18.23 23.13 -3.07
CA CYS A 416 19.62 23.09 -3.49
C CYS A 416 19.82 22.57 -4.93
N ASP A 417 18.78 22.00 -5.57
CA ASP A 417 18.71 21.68 -7.00
C ASP A 417 17.26 21.76 -7.51
N ASP A 418 16.78 22.98 -7.77
CA ASP A 418 15.44 23.36 -8.26
C ASP A 418 15.19 22.94 -9.73
N ALA A 419 15.66 21.75 -10.10
CA ALA A 419 15.44 21.06 -11.35
C ALA A 419 15.27 19.54 -11.14
N ASP A 420 15.41 19.05 -9.91
CA ASP A 420 15.20 17.67 -9.50
C ASP A 420 14.26 17.59 -8.28
N PRO A 421 13.01 17.10 -8.44
CA PRO A 421 11.98 17.16 -7.39
C PRO A 421 12.24 16.17 -6.23
N ALA A 422 13.36 15.43 -6.28
CA ALA A 422 13.85 14.57 -5.21
C ALA A 422 14.82 15.28 -4.26
N ILE A 423 15.26 16.50 -4.58
CA ILE A 423 16.26 17.26 -3.82
C ILE A 423 15.58 18.54 -3.31
N ASN A 424 15.17 18.57 -2.04
CA ASN A 424 14.54 19.74 -1.42
C ASN A 424 14.55 19.67 0.11
N PRO A 425 14.31 20.78 0.84
CA PRO A 425 14.28 20.81 2.31
C PRO A 425 13.31 19.84 3.01
N GLY A 426 12.33 19.30 2.28
CA GLY A 426 11.35 18.33 2.78
C GLY A 426 11.67 16.88 2.42
N ALA A 427 12.70 16.63 1.61
CA ALA A 427 13.09 15.31 1.17
C ALA A 427 13.66 14.47 2.32
N THR A 428 13.56 13.16 2.17
CA THR A 428 14.23 12.22 3.08
C THR A 428 15.54 11.80 2.41
N GLU A 429 16.64 11.84 3.16
CA GLU A 429 17.94 11.38 2.67
C GLU A 429 17.85 9.96 2.11
N VAL A 430 18.53 9.77 0.97
CA VAL A 430 18.82 8.47 0.38
C VAL A 430 20.33 8.37 0.19
N PHE A 431 20.88 7.15 0.29
CA PHE A 431 22.32 6.95 0.19
C PHE A 431 22.80 7.02 -1.27
N ASP A 432 22.89 8.22 -1.82
CA ASP A 432 23.28 8.48 -3.22
C ASP A 432 24.45 9.49 -3.36
N GLY A 433 24.96 10.00 -2.23
CA GLY A 433 26.04 10.98 -2.21
C GLY A 433 25.58 12.40 -2.52
N VAL A 434 24.27 12.65 -2.52
CA VAL A 434 23.63 13.96 -2.66
C VAL A 434 23.03 14.36 -1.30
N ASP A 435 23.05 15.65 -1.01
CA ASP A 435 22.31 16.23 0.12
C ASP A 435 20.85 16.40 -0.34
N ASN A 436 20.04 15.34 -0.24
CA ASN A 436 18.68 15.37 -0.79
C ASN A 436 17.79 16.34 -0.01
N ASN A 437 18.01 16.48 1.30
CA ASN A 437 17.20 17.31 2.17
C ASN A 437 17.72 18.75 2.35
N CYS A 438 18.79 19.11 1.65
CA CYS A 438 19.43 20.42 1.65
C CYS A 438 19.78 20.95 3.06
N ASP A 439 20.08 20.07 4.03
CA ASP A 439 20.44 20.47 5.40
C ASP A 439 21.94 20.79 5.56
N GLY A 440 22.73 20.54 4.52
CA GLY A 440 24.17 20.75 4.45
C GLY A 440 25.01 19.56 4.91
N GLN A 441 24.38 18.42 5.20
CA GLN A 441 25.02 17.12 5.38
C GLN A 441 24.70 16.24 4.17
N THR A 442 25.46 15.17 3.99
CA THR A 442 25.28 14.26 2.86
C THR A 442 25.13 12.87 3.44
N ASP A 443 24.04 12.20 3.08
CA ASP A 443 23.72 10.84 3.50
C ASP A 443 23.68 10.66 5.05
N GLU A 444 23.20 11.65 5.82
CA GLU A 444 23.18 11.50 7.26
C GLU A 444 22.19 10.44 7.74
N GLY A 445 22.63 9.62 8.71
CA GLY A 445 21.85 8.52 9.25
C GLY A 445 22.18 7.15 8.64
N PHE A 446 22.96 7.11 7.56
CA PHE A 446 23.52 5.89 6.99
C PHE A 446 24.93 5.64 7.52
N THR A 447 25.27 4.39 7.82
CA THR A 447 26.63 3.99 8.23
C THR A 447 27.10 2.85 7.35
N ASP A 448 28.00 3.15 6.43
CA ASP A 448 28.75 2.16 5.65
C ASP A 448 29.89 1.62 6.52
N THR A 449 29.73 0.41 7.07
CA THR A 449 30.66 -0.13 8.07
C THR A 449 31.92 -0.72 7.44
N ASP A 450 31.86 -1.23 6.21
CA ASP A 450 32.98 -1.89 5.54
C ASP A 450 33.61 -1.11 4.37
N GLY A 451 32.96 -0.04 3.91
CA GLY A 451 33.45 0.94 2.96
C GLY A 451 33.24 0.57 1.49
N ASP A 452 32.28 -0.29 1.17
CA ASP A 452 32.00 -0.71 -0.22
C ASP A 452 31.02 0.19 -0.98
N GLY A 453 30.40 1.15 -0.29
CA GLY A 453 29.42 2.08 -0.88
C GLY A 453 27.98 1.59 -0.84
N TYR A 454 27.67 0.56 -0.04
CA TYR A 454 26.32 0.14 0.32
C TYR A 454 26.17 0.17 1.85
N THR A 455 24.94 0.17 2.36
CA THR A 455 24.69 0.12 3.81
C THR A 455 23.58 -0.86 4.14
N LEU A 456 23.52 -1.35 5.38
CA LEU A 456 22.48 -2.30 5.81
C LEU A 456 21.05 -1.75 5.60
N GLU A 457 20.89 -0.43 5.66
CA GLU A 457 19.61 0.24 5.39
C GLU A 457 19.32 0.43 3.88
N VAL A 458 20.33 0.32 3.02
CA VAL A 458 20.26 0.50 1.55
C VAL A 458 20.79 -0.75 0.84
N ASP A 459 19.95 -1.77 0.84
CA ASP A 459 20.06 -3.03 0.10
C ASP A 459 21.32 -3.88 0.33
N ASP A 460 22.21 -3.51 1.27
CA ASP A 460 23.29 -4.38 1.71
C ASP A 460 22.78 -5.46 2.67
N CYS A 461 22.92 -6.72 2.27
CA CYS A 461 22.53 -7.87 3.08
C CYS A 461 23.58 -8.25 4.14
N ASN A 462 24.80 -7.69 4.09
CA ASN A 462 25.85 -7.81 5.10
C ASN A 462 26.89 -6.66 5.08
N ASP A 463 26.52 -5.50 5.65
CA ASP A 463 27.33 -4.27 5.84
C ASP A 463 28.67 -4.42 6.59
N ALA A 464 29.06 -5.64 6.99
CA ALA A 464 30.37 -5.90 7.59
C ALA A 464 31.34 -6.62 6.64
N ASP A 465 30.92 -6.95 5.42
CA ASP A 465 31.70 -7.68 4.43
C ASP A 465 31.57 -7.04 3.02
N PRO A 466 32.61 -6.34 2.53
CA PRO A 466 32.55 -5.53 1.30
C PRO A 466 32.46 -6.36 0.01
N ALA A 467 32.37 -7.68 0.14
CA ALA A 467 32.15 -8.64 -0.95
C ALA A 467 30.67 -9.04 -1.10
N ILE A 468 29.79 -8.62 -0.18
CA ILE A 468 28.38 -8.94 -0.15
C ILE A 468 27.61 -7.63 -0.23
N ASN A 469 27.13 -7.27 -1.43
CA ASN A 469 26.37 -6.05 -1.68
C ASN A 469 25.65 -6.13 -3.03
N PRO A 470 24.64 -5.28 -3.30
CA PRO A 470 23.90 -5.26 -4.57
C PRO A 470 24.71 -5.15 -5.87
N GLY A 471 25.94 -4.63 -5.79
CA GLY A 471 26.85 -4.50 -6.92
C GLY A 471 27.80 -5.68 -7.10
N ALA A 472 27.82 -6.63 -6.16
CA ALA A 472 28.68 -7.79 -6.20
C ALA A 472 28.27 -8.73 -7.34
N THR A 473 29.25 -9.49 -7.84
CA THR A 473 28.98 -10.60 -8.75
C THR A 473 28.76 -11.84 -7.90
N GLU A 474 27.67 -12.55 -8.16
CA GLU A 474 27.38 -13.80 -7.48
C GLU A 474 28.52 -14.80 -7.68
N VAL A 475 28.90 -15.47 -6.59
CA VAL A 475 29.87 -16.57 -6.61
C VAL A 475 29.21 -17.79 -5.98
N PHE A 476 29.58 -18.98 -6.48
CA PHE A 476 28.99 -20.24 -6.01
C PHE A 476 29.53 -20.64 -4.63
N ASP A 477 29.08 -19.96 -3.58
CA ASP A 477 29.51 -20.18 -2.19
C ASP A 477 28.34 -20.36 -1.21
N GLY A 478 27.10 -20.34 -1.70
CA GLY A 478 25.89 -20.49 -0.89
C GLY A 478 25.51 -19.24 -0.09
N VAL A 479 26.11 -18.10 -0.41
CA VAL A 479 25.76 -16.77 0.09
C VAL A 479 25.18 -15.97 -1.06
N ASP A 480 24.09 -15.26 -0.80
CA ASP A 480 23.56 -14.24 -1.70
C ASP A 480 24.55 -13.06 -1.71
N ASN A 481 25.52 -13.06 -2.62
CA ASN A 481 26.57 -12.04 -2.63
C ASN A 481 26.03 -10.74 -3.19
N ASN A 482 25.11 -10.80 -4.14
CA ASN A 482 24.55 -9.62 -4.79
C ASN A 482 23.23 -9.12 -4.19
N CYS A 483 22.81 -9.69 -3.06
CA CYS A 483 21.64 -9.30 -2.29
C CYS A 483 20.33 -9.24 -3.12
N ASP A 484 20.21 -10.02 -4.21
CA ASP A 484 19.01 -10.03 -5.06
C ASP A 484 17.89 -10.95 -4.52
N GLY A 485 18.17 -11.63 -3.39
CA GLY A 485 17.27 -12.55 -2.72
C GLY A 485 17.28 -13.97 -3.30
N GLN A 486 18.13 -14.24 -4.27
CA GLN A 486 18.47 -15.57 -4.74
C GLN A 486 19.83 -15.96 -4.16
N THR A 487 20.26 -17.18 -4.40
CA THR A 487 21.55 -17.67 -3.91
C THR A 487 22.12 -18.49 -5.02
N ASP A 488 23.34 -18.16 -5.42
CA ASP A 488 24.07 -18.78 -6.51
C ASP A 488 23.30 -18.75 -7.85
N GLU A 489 22.57 -17.68 -8.16
CA GLU A 489 21.85 -17.56 -9.43
C GLU A 489 22.80 -17.32 -10.63
N GLY A 490 22.40 -17.85 -11.79
CA GLY A 490 23.27 -17.86 -12.97
C GLY A 490 24.19 -19.08 -13.05
N PHE A 491 24.38 -19.79 -11.94
CA PHE A 491 25.00 -21.11 -11.91
C PHE A 491 23.90 -22.17 -12.09
N THR A 492 23.87 -22.81 -13.25
CA THR A 492 22.88 -23.88 -13.53
C THR A 492 23.61 -25.20 -13.52
N ASP A 493 23.45 -25.97 -12.44
CA ASP A 493 23.83 -27.38 -12.39
C ASP A 493 22.87 -28.17 -13.29
N ALA A 494 23.27 -28.38 -14.56
CA ALA A 494 22.37 -28.88 -15.58
C ALA A 494 22.15 -30.41 -15.49
N ASP A 495 23.01 -31.14 -14.80
CA ASP A 495 22.89 -32.59 -14.61
C ASP A 495 22.61 -33.05 -13.17
N GLY A 496 22.73 -32.14 -12.19
CA GLY A 496 22.33 -32.30 -10.81
C GLY A 496 23.39 -32.91 -9.88
N ASP A 497 24.67 -32.83 -10.22
CA ASP A 497 25.76 -33.44 -9.44
C ASP A 497 26.38 -32.53 -8.36
N GLY A 498 26.00 -31.25 -8.36
CA GLY A 498 26.45 -30.23 -7.42
C GLY A 498 27.65 -29.41 -7.86
N TYR A 499 28.16 -29.61 -9.08
CA TYR A 499 29.14 -28.76 -9.75
C TYR A 499 28.48 -28.05 -10.94
N THR A 500 29.13 -26.99 -11.45
CA THR A 500 28.63 -26.25 -12.63
C THR A 500 29.79 -25.93 -13.56
N LEU A 501 29.51 -25.67 -14.84
CA LEU A 501 30.56 -25.41 -15.85
C LEU A 501 31.50 -24.26 -15.44
N GLU A 502 30.98 -23.25 -14.73
CA GLU A 502 31.73 -22.12 -14.21
C GLU A 502 32.50 -22.42 -12.91
N VAL A 503 32.21 -23.55 -12.25
CA VAL A 503 32.78 -24.01 -10.97
C VAL A 503 33.43 -25.39 -11.14
N ASP A 504 34.49 -25.41 -11.95
CA ASP A 504 35.39 -26.55 -12.19
C ASP A 504 34.75 -27.82 -12.82
N ASP A 505 33.48 -27.81 -13.21
CA ASP A 505 32.90 -28.88 -14.02
C ASP A 505 33.33 -28.72 -15.48
N CYS A 506 33.99 -29.73 -16.03
CA CYS A 506 34.44 -29.75 -17.42
C CYS A 506 33.34 -30.21 -18.40
N ASN A 507 32.22 -30.77 -17.91
CA ASN A 507 31.02 -31.11 -18.68
C ASN A 507 29.73 -31.17 -17.85
N ASP A 508 29.15 -30.00 -17.61
CA ASP A 508 27.87 -29.71 -16.90
C ASP A 508 26.58 -30.32 -17.51
N ALA A 509 26.72 -31.21 -18.49
CA ALA A 509 25.59 -31.98 -19.04
C ALA A 509 25.67 -33.47 -18.66
N ASP A 510 26.68 -33.89 -17.91
CA ASP A 510 26.96 -35.27 -17.55
C ASP A 510 27.49 -35.39 -16.11
N ALA A 511 26.59 -35.75 -15.19
CA ALA A 511 26.83 -35.91 -13.75
C ALA A 511 27.93 -36.94 -13.36
N SER A 512 28.50 -37.63 -14.35
CA SER A 512 29.66 -38.53 -14.18
C SER A 512 31.00 -37.86 -14.46
N ILE A 513 30.99 -36.60 -14.90
CA ILE A 513 32.17 -35.80 -15.23
C ILE A 513 32.14 -34.56 -14.33
N ASN A 514 32.95 -34.53 -13.28
CA ASN A 514 33.06 -33.41 -12.34
C ASN A 514 34.31 -33.56 -11.45
N PRO A 515 34.79 -32.51 -10.76
CA PRO A 515 35.96 -32.56 -9.87
C PRO A 515 35.97 -33.65 -8.79
N GLY A 516 34.79 -34.17 -8.43
CA GLY A 516 34.62 -35.23 -7.44
C GLY A 516 34.50 -36.64 -8.03
N ALA A 517 34.44 -36.79 -9.36
CA ALA A 517 34.30 -38.06 -10.03
C ALA A 517 35.61 -38.87 -9.98
N ALA A 518 35.47 -40.19 -10.16
CA ALA A 518 36.61 -41.08 -10.32
C ALA A 518 36.84 -41.33 -11.81
N GLU A 519 38.10 -41.31 -12.24
CA GLU A 519 38.45 -41.63 -13.63
C GLU A 519 37.97 -43.03 -14.04
N VAL A 520 37.48 -43.11 -15.26
CA VAL A 520 37.20 -44.35 -15.96
C VAL A 520 37.95 -44.33 -17.30
N PHE A 521 38.43 -45.50 -17.74
CA PHE A 521 39.20 -45.61 -18.99
C PHE A 521 38.30 -45.48 -20.23
N ASP A 522 37.88 -44.27 -20.55
CA ASP A 522 36.98 -43.97 -21.67
C ASP A 522 37.47 -42.84 -22.58
N GLY A 523 38.65 -42.28 -22.29
CA GLY A 523 39.24 -41.18 -23.05
C GLY A 523 38.65 -39.82 -22.71
N VAL A 524 37.90 -39.71 -21.63
CA VAL A 524 37.36 -38.46 -21.07
C VAL A 524 38.08 -38.16 -19.74
N ASP A 525 38.31 -36.88 -19.47
CA ASP A 525 38.75 -36.41 -18.16
C ASP A 525 37.51 -36.36 -17.25
N ASN A 526 37.24 -37.43 -16.50
CA ASN A 526 36.02 -37.52 -15.70
C ASN A 526 36.11 -36.68 -14.42
N ASN A 527 37.30 -36.44 -13.91
CA ASN A 527 37.53 -35.71 -12.66
C ASN A 527 37.98 -34.25 -12.87
N CYS A 528 38.03 -33.81 -14.13
CA CYS A 528 38.36 -32.44 -14.54
C CYS A 528 39.71 -31.94 -14.00
N ASP A 529 40.68 -32.83 -13.72
CA ASP A 529 42.01 -32.45 -13.23
C ASP A 529 42.98 -32.03 -14.36
N GLY A 530 42.53 -32.15 -15.61
CA GLY A 530 43.28 -31.83 -16.81
C GLY A 530 44.15 -32.96 -17.34
N GLN A 531 44.06 -34.15 -16.76
CA GLN A 531 44.60 -35.40 -17.28
C GLN A 531 43.46 -36.27 -17.80
N THR A 532 43.77 -37.26 -18.62
CA THR A 532 42.77 -38.14 -19.19
C THR A 532 43.17 -39.56 -18.85
N ASP A 533 42.25 -40.29 -18.23
CA ASP A 533 42.42 -41.68 -17.81
C ASP A 533 43.65 -41.90 -16.91
N GLU A 534 43.99 -40.94 -16.03
CA GLU A 534 45.17 -41.12 -15.17
C GLU A 534 44.96 -42.25 -14.15
N GLY A 535 46.01 -43.07 -13.98
CA GLY A 535 45.95 -44.27 -13.15
C GLY A 535 45.69 -45.55 -13.93
N PHE A 536 45.35 -45.46 -15.22
CA PHE A 536 45.32 -46.58 -16.16
C PHE A 536 46.59 -46.59 -17.02
N THR A 537 47.08 -47.79 -17.37
CA THR A 537 48.24 -47.95 -18.27
C THR A 537 47.79 -48.80 -19.44
N ASP A 538 47.96 -48.26 -20.66
CA ASP A 538 47.87 -48.99 -21.94
C ASP A 538 49.30 -49.13 -22.46
N ALA A 539 49.97 -50.24 -22.09
CA ALA A 539 51.40 -50.38 -22.30
C ALA A 539 51.75 -50.81 -23.74
N ASP A 540 50.79 -51.36 -24.50
CA ASP A 540 51.00 -51.80 -25.88
C ASP A 540 50.31 -50.92 -26.95
N GLY A 541 49.46 -50.00 -26.54
CA GLY A 541 48.85 -48.95 -27.34
C GLY A 541 47.65 -49.40 -28.17
N ASP A 542 46.91 -50.44 -27.75
CA ASP A 542 45.73 -50.95 -28.45
C ASP A 542 44.40 -50.28 -28.05
N GLY A 543 44.43 -49.43 -27.02
CA GLY A 543 43.28 -48.68 -26.51
C GLY A 543 42.45 -49.43 -25.47
N PHE A 544 42.98 -50.51 -24.88
CA PHE A 544 42.45 -51.17 -23.69
C PHE A 544 43.51 -51.11 -22.56
N ALA A 545 43.09 -51.15 -21.31
CA ALA A 545 43.98 -51.14 -20.15
C ALA A 545 43.75 -52.37 -19.28
N LEU A 546 44.82 -52.87 -18.63
CA LEU A 546 44.84 -54.12 -17.86
C LEU A 546 43.74 -54.19 -16.78
N GLU A 547 43.45 -53.05 -16.16
CA GLU A 547 42.49 -52.96 -15.05
C GLU A 547 41.02 -52.94 -15.50
N VAL A 548 40.76 -52.79 -16.80
CA VAL A 548 39.40 -52.63 -17.34
C VAL A 548 38.99 -53.84 -18.16
N ASP A 549 39.61 -54.02 -19.33
CA ASP A 549 39.11 -54.95 -20.35
C ASP A 549 40.25 -55.55 -21.22
N ASP A 550 41.49 -55.40 -20.78
CA ASP A 550 42.69 -56.03 -21.33
C ASP A 550 43.22 -57.08 -20.34
N CYS A 551 43.43 -58.31 -20.78
CA CYS A 551 43.95 -59.39 -19.96
C CYS A 551 45.45 -59.65 -20.16
N ASP A 552 46.09 -58.99 -21.14
CA ASP A 552 47.55 -58.94 -21.36
C ASP A 552 47.96 -57.61 -22.03
N ASP A 553 48.10 -56.57 -21.20
CA ASP A 553 48.49 -55.18 -21.54
C ASP A 553 49.94 -55.04 -22.07
N THR A 554 50.52 -56.12 -22.57
CA THR A 554 51.80 -56.12 -23.29
C THR A 554 51.67 -56.65 -24.72
N ASN A 555 50.48 -57.09 -25.11
CA ASN A 555 50.18 -57.69 -26.38
C ASN A 555 48.92 -57.06 -27.02
N PRO A 556 49.08 -56.22 -28.06
CA PRO A 556 48.00 -55.41 -28.63
C PRO A 556 46.98 -56.21 -29.47
N ASN A 557 46.99 -57.54 -29.32
CA ASN A 557 46.07 -58.47 -29.95
C ASN A 557 45.26 -59.27 -28.90
N VAL A 558 45.37 -58.92 -27.61
CA VAL A 558 44.72 -59.60 -26.50
C VAL A 558 43.92 -58.57 -25.73
N ASN A 559 42.63 -58.44 -26.04
CA ASN A 559 41.72 -57.53 -25.35
C ASN A 559 40.28 -57.92 -25.65
N SER A 560 39.34 -57.41 -24.86
CA SER A 560 37.91 -57.72 -25.03
C SER A 560 37.29 -57.37 -26.41
N GLY A 561 37.97 -56.54 -27.21
CA GLY A 561 37.58 -56.17 -28.57
C GLY A 561 38.07 -57.12 -29.67
N MET A 562 38.97 -58.04 -29.34
CA MET A 562 39.51 -59.03 -30.26
C MET A 562 38.59 -60.26 -30.35
N ALA A 563 38.87 -61.14 -31.31
CA ALA A 563 38.09 -62.36 -31.51
C ALA A 563 38.95 -63.56 -31.15
N GLU A 564 38.42 -64.46 -30.32
CA GLU A 564 39.15 -65.65 -29.86
C GLU A 564 39.73 -66.48 -31.00
N ILE A 565 41.06 -66.70 -30.97
CA ILE A 565 41.77 -67.58 -31.90
C ILE A 565 42.07 -68.89 -31.18
N ALA A 566 41.12 -69.81 -31.29
CA ALA A 566 41.21 -71.12 -30.66
C ALA A 566 42.53 -71.88 -30.91
N ASP A 567 42.97 -72.58 -29.87
CA ASP A 567 44.14 -73.45 -29.76
C ASP A 567 45.50 -72.71 -29.88
N ASN A 568 45.57 -71.41 -29.56
CA ASN A 568 46.81 -70.61 -29.61
C ASN A 568 47.49 -70.44 -28.24
N GLY A 569 46.82 -70.83 -27.15
CA GLY A 569 47.31 -70.73 -25.77
C GLY A 569 47.07 -69.39 -25.08
N ILE A 570 46.28 -68.50 -25.68
CA ILE A 570 46.03 -67.12 -25.26
C ILE A 570 44.51 -66.89 -25.29
N ASP A 571 43.96 -66.29 -24.23
CA ASP A 571 42.56 -65.83 -24.19
C ASP A 571 42.51 -64.49 -24.93
N ASP A 572 42.42 -64.52 -26.26
CA ASP A 572 42.59 -63.33 -27.11
C ASP A 572 41.46 -62.32 -26.92
N ASP A 573 40.24 -62.78 -26.59
CA ASP A 573 39.07 -61.91 -26.36
C ASP A 573 38.75 -61.66 -24.89
N CYS A 574 39.66 -62.04 -23.98
CA CYS A 574 39.59 -61.83 -22.53
C CYS A 574 38.25 -62.27 -21.92
N ASN A 575 37.58 -63.24 -22.54
CA ASN A 575 36.25 -63.69 -22.17
C ASN A 575 36.30 -65.17 -21.80
N PRO A 576 36.15 -65.51 -20.51
CA PRO A 576 36.23 -66.89 -20.05
C PRO A 576 35.07 -67.78 -20.55
N ALA A 577 34.06 -67.21 -21.21
CA ALA A 577 32.97 -67.95 -21.85
C ALA A 577 33.30 -68.38 -23.30
N THR A 578 34.39 -67.90 -23.89
CA THR A 578 34.96 -68.28 -25.20
C THR A 578 36.31 -68.92 -24.98
N PRO A 579 36.37 -70.18 -24.50
CA PRO A 579 37.64 -70.80 -24.15
C PRO A 579 38.48 -71.08 -25.40
N ASP A 580 39.79 -70.90 -25.28
CA ASP A 580 40.87 -71.24 -26.24
C ASP A 580 40.92 -72.74 -26.66
N SER A 581 39.90 -73.52 -26.34
CA SER A 581 39.80 -74.93 -26.71
C SER A 581 38.83 -75.14 -27.86
N SER A 582 39.30 -75.67 -29.00
CA SER A 582 38.40 -76.07 -30.08
C SER A 582 37.47 -77.22 -29.67
N SER A 583 36.35 -77.40 -30.38
CA SER A 583 35.34 -78.45 -30.12
C SER A 583 35.86 -79.91 -30.03
N GLY A 584 37.13 -80.16 -30.39
CA GLY A 584 37.81 -81.43 -30.17
C GLY A 584 38.13 -81.72 -28.69
N ASP A 585 38.39 -80.69 -27.89
CA ASP A 585 38.80 -80.82 -26.50
C ASP A 585 37.67 -81.28 -25.60
N GLN A 586 36.45 -80.83 -25.84
CA GLN A 586 35.29 -81.31 -25.08
C GLN A 586 35.05 -82.82 -25.30
N ALA A 587 35.31 -83.34 -26.50
CA ALA A 587 35.23 -84.77 -26.78
C ALA A 587 36.34 -85.55 -26.05
N LEU A 588 37.53 -84.96 -25.93
CA LEU A 588 38.65 -85.54 -25.20
C LEU A 588 38.42 -85.52 -23.68
N ILE A 589 37.88 -84.43 -23.14
CA ILE A 589 37.47 -84.28 -21.74
C ILE A 589 36.37 -85.30 -21.38
N ASP A 590 35.37 -85.47 -22.24
CA ASP A 590 34.32 -86.48 -22.07
C ASP A 590 34.91 -87.91 -22.06
N PHE A 591 35.92 -88.16 -22.89
CA PHE A 591 36.64 -89.44 -22.93
C PHE A 591 37.49 -89.66 -21.67
N ILE A 592 38.21 -88.64 -21.20
CA ILE A 592 39.03 -88.66 -19.98
C ILE A 592 38.15 -88.90 -18.76
N ASN A 593 36.98 -88.27 -18.68
CA ASN A 593 36.10 -88.35 -17.51
C ASN A 593 35.28 -89.65 -17.42
N ASN A 594 35.34 -90.54 -18.42
CA ASN A 594 34.58 -91.80 -18.41
C ASN A 594 35.38 -92.99 -17.78
N PRO A 595 34.89 -93.64 -16.71
CA PRO A 595 35.61 -94.69 -15.97
C PRO A 595 35.92 -95.99 -16.74
N ALA A 596 35.37 -96.19 -17.93
CA ALA A 596 35.53 -97.44 -18.70
C ALA A 596 36.76 -97.48 -19.65
N ASN A 597 37.47 -96.36 -19.82
CA ASN A 597 38.54 -96.24 -20.82
C ASN A 597 39.90 -96.66 -20.23
N SER A 598 40.54 -97.65 -20.86
CA SER A 598 41.85 -98.15 -20.41
C SER A 598 42.97 -97.13 -20.66
N SER A 599 43.95 -97.03 -19.75
CA SER A 599 45.09 -96.10 -19.83
C SER A 599 45.81 -96.09 -21.18
N THR A 600 45.93 -97.25 -21.83
CA THR A 600 46.57 -97.39 -23.16
C THR A 600 45.84 -96.63 -24.29
N ALA A 601 44.54 -96.37 -24.17
CA ALA A 601 43.77 -95.64 -25.19
C ALA A 601 43.95 -94.13 -25.04
N VAL A 602 44.09 -93.65 -23.80
CA VAL A 602 44.39 -92.25 -23.47
C VAL A 602 45.79 -91.89 -23.97
N ALA A 603 46.78 -92.73 -23.67
CA ALA A 603 48.18 -92.50 -24.06
C ALA A 603 48.41 -92.40 -25.59
N ASN A 604 47.67 -93.15 -26.40
CA ASN A 604 47.82 -93.10 -27.86
C ASN A 604 47.16 -91.88 -28.51
N TYR A 605 46.15 -91.29 -27.87
CA TYR A 605 45.45 -90.10 -28.36
C TYR A 605 46.24 -88.83 -28.04
N LEU A 606 46.92 -88.81 -26.88
CA LEU A 606 47.77 -87.71 -26.42
C LEU A 606 49.01 -87.45 -27.29
N VAL A 607 49.43 -88.41 -28.10
CA VAL A 607 50.59 -88.26 -29.00
C VAL A 607 50.20 -87.62 -30.34
N SER A 608 48.91 -87.59 -30.70
CA SER A 608 48.45 -87.02 -31.97
C SER A 608 47.96 -85.57 -31.90
N GLU A 609 47.55 -85.10 -30.72
CA GLU A 609 46.97 -83.77 -30.51
C GLU A 609 47.89 -83.00 -29.54
N SER A 610 48.93 -82.35 -30.06
CA SER A 610 49.78 -81.45 -29.27
C SER A 610 49.87 -80.11 -30.00
N PRO A 611 49.69 -78.96 -29.32
CA PRO A 611 49.51 -78.78 -27.86
C PRO A 611 48.09 -79.12 -27.35
N LEU A 612 47.95 -79.31 -26.03
CA LEU A 612 46.68 -79.61 -25.35
C LEU A 612 46.21 -78.36 -24.57
N SER A 613 44.91 -78.10 -24.51
CA SER A 613 44.35 -76.98 -23.74
C SER A 613 44.33 -77.22 -22.23
N ASP A 614 44.27 -76.13 -21.47
CA ASP A 614 44.18 -76.14 -20.01
C ASP A 614 43.04 -76.99 -19.46
N ALA A 615 41.88 -76.95 -20.12
CA ALA A 615 40.71 -77.71 -19.72
C ALA A 615 40.97 -79.23 -19.82
N VAL A 616 41.67 -79.66 -20.87
CA VAL A 616 42.11 -81.06 -21.02
C VAL A 616 43.14 -81.41 -19.96
N LEU A 617 44.16 -80.56 -19.74
CA LEU A 617 45.18 -80.80 -18.73
C LEU A 617 44.57 -80.92 -17.32
N ILE A 618 43.67 -80.02 -16.93
CA ILE A 618 43.00 -80.03 -15.62
C ILE A 618 42.12 -81.29 -15.46
N ALA A 619 41.37 -81.68 -16.50
CA ALA A 619 40.58 -82.92 -16.47
C ALA A 619 41.47 -84.16 -16.27
N MET A 620 42.67 -84.16 -16.85
CA MET A 620 43.65 -85.22 -16.66
C MET A 620 44.24 -85.21 -15.25
N ILE A 621 44.61 -84.04 -14.74
CA ILE A 621 45.14 -83.83 -13.38
C ILE A 621 44.15 -84.34 -12.32
N ASN A 622 42.87 -83.97 -12.43
CA ASN A 622 41.82 -84.41 -11.51
C ASN A 622 41.59 -85.93 -11.50
N ARG A 623 42.09 -86.64 -12.53
CA ARG A 623 41.97 -88.09 -12.67
C ARG A 623 43.27 -88.85 -12.35
N SER A 624 44.36 -88.14 -12.09
CA SER A 624 45.70 -88.67 -11.78
C SER A 624 45.75 -89.79 -10.73
N PRO A 625 44.91 -89.81 -9.66
CA PRO A 625 44.92 -90.91 -8.68
C PRO A 625 44.51 -92.28 -9.26
N SER A 626 43.89 -92.29 -10.45
CA SER A 626 43.37 -93.48 -11.14
C SER A 626 44.17 -93.90 -12.38
N LEU A 627 45.22 -93.14 -12.72
CA LEU A 627 46.12 -93.41 -13.86
C LEU A 627 47.38 -94.15 -13.41
N SER A 628 48.06 -94.86 -14.32
CA SER A 628 49.28 -95.58 -13.96
C SER A 628 50.47 -94.64 -13.81
N SER A 629 51.47 -95.00 -13.01
CA SER A 629 52.64 -94.14 -12.76
C SER A 629 53.40 -93.71 -14.02
N GLY A 630 53.33 -94.51 -15.10
CA GLY A 630 53.94 -94.16 -16.39
C GLY A 630 53.09 -93.21 -17.24
N ASP A 631 51.78 -93.11 -16.99
CA ASP A 631 50.91 -92.16 -17.68
C ASP A 631 51.14 -90.74 -17.14
N ASN A 632 51.29 -90.60 -15.82
CA ASN A 632 51.58 -89.31 -15.19
C ASN A 632 52.91 -88.69 -15.69
N GLU A 633 53.92 -89.51 -15.94
CA GLU A 633 55.23 -89.06 -16.44
C GLU A 633 55.18 -88.62 -17.92
N ASN A 634 54.30 -89.21 -18.72
CA ASN A 634 54.10 -88.81 -20.13
C ASN A 634 53.29 -87.52 -20.26
N ILE A 635 52.34 -87.28 -19.35
CA ILE A 635 51.54 -86.05 -19.31
C ILE A 635 52.44 -84.84 -19.03
N LEU A 636 53.34 -84.98 -18.05
CA LEU A 636 54.34 -83.96 -17.72
C LEU A 636 55.33 -83.71 -18.86
N ASN A 637 55.64 -84.73 -19.65
CA ASN A 637 56.52 -84.63 -20.83
C ASN A 637 55.86 -83.96 -22.05
N LEU A 638 54.52 -83.96 -22.15
CA LEU A 638 53.77 -83.27 -23.20
C LEU A 638 53.53 -81.79 -22.85
N ALA A 639 53.44 -81.48 -21.55
CA ALA A 639 53.40 -80.13 -21.02
C ALA A 639 54.76 -79.39 -21.10
N SER A 640 55.87 -80.07 -21.43
CA SER A 640 57.21 -79.52 -21.17
C SER A 640 57.73 -78.48 -22.15
N ASN A 641 56.95 -78.08 -23.15
CA ASN A 641 57.42 -77.15 -24.19
C ASN A 641 56.90 -75.72 -24.04
N ASN A 642 56.03 -75.42 -23.08
CA ASN A 642 55.52 -74.07 -22.80
C ASN A 642 55.22 -73.88 -21.31
N PRO A 643 55.21 -72.63 -20.80
CA PRO A 643 54.68 -72.34 -19.47
C PRO A 643 53.21 -72.76 -19.39
N LEU A 644 52.82 -73.34 -18.26
CA LEU A 644 51.46 -73.72 -17.92
C LEU A 644 50.73 -72.52 -17.30
N SER A 645 49.41 -72.42 -17.54
CA SER A 645 48.61 -71.41 -16.88
C SER A 645 48.49 -71.64 -15.37
N ASP A 646 48.16 -70.57 -14.66
CA ASP A 646 47.91 -70.59 -13.21
C ASP A 646 46.82 -71.58 -12.82
N ASN A 647 45.77 -71.70 -13.62
CA ASN A 647 44.65 -72.60 -13.35
C ASN A 647 45.08 -74.08 -13.38
N VAL A 648 45.90 -74.45 -14.37
CA VAL A 648 46.48 -75.79 -14.46
C VAL A 648 47.43 -76.06 -13.29
N LEU A 649 48.27 -75.08 -12.95
CA LEU A 649 49.22 -75.16 -11.84
C LEU A 649 48.51 -75.33 -10.50
N ILE A 650 47.49 -74.51 -10.21
CA ILE A 650 46.70 -74.56 -8.99
C ILE A 650 45.95 -75.89 -8.88
N ALA A 651 45.33 -76.37 -9.97
CA ALA A 651 44.65 -77.66 -9.98
C ALA A 651 45.61 -78.80 -9.63
N ALA A 652 46.80 -78.78 -10.23
CA ALA A 652 47.81 -79.81 -10.00
C ALA A 652 48.45 -79.74 -8.59
N ILE A 653 48.54 -78.55 -7.99
CA ILE A 653 48.92 -78.33 -6.59
C ILE A 653 47.87 -78.93 -5.65
N ASN A 654 46.60 -78.59 -5.88
CA ASN A 654 45.47 -79.05 -5.05
C ASN A 654 45.33 -80.58 -5.06
N GLU A 655 45.54 -81.21 -6.23
CA GLU A 655 45.48 -82.68 -6.37
C GLU A 655 46.77 -83.39 -5.90
N GLY A 656 47.79 -82.65 -5.44
CA GLY A 656 49.03 -83.20 -4.88
C GLY A 656 49.92 -83.92 -5.90
N THR A 657 49.70 -83.70 -7.20
CA THR A 657 50.37 -84.41 -8.29
C THR A 657 51.77 -83.87 -8.60
N ILE A 658 52.03 -82.60 -8.28
CA ILE A 658 53.30 -81.89 -8.61
C ILE A 658 54.39 -82.05 -7.52
N MET A 659 54.13 -82.79 -6.45
CA MET A 659 55.03 -82.86 -5.28
C MET A 659 56.44 -83.43 -5.55
N ASN A 660 56.76 -83.85 -6.78
CA ASN A 660 58.11 -84.27 -7.17
C ASN A 660 58.79 -83.38 -8.22
N SER A 661 58.24 -82.20 -8.57
CA SER A 661 58.85 -81.31 -9.57
C SER A 661 58.76 -79.82 -9.26
N PHE A 662 58.77 -79.42 -7.98
CA PHE A 662 58.84 -78.01 -7.55
C PHE A 662 59.92 -77.21 -8.31
N GLU A 663 61.11 -77.80 -8.49
CA GLU A 663 62.20 -77.18 -9.25
C GLU A 663 61.84 -76.92 -10.73
N TRP A 664 61.05 -77.80 -11.36
CA TRP A 664 60.61 -77.62 -12.75
C TRP A 664 59.55 -76.52 -12.85
N THR A 665 58.57 -76.49 -11.93
CA THR A 665 57.51 -75.49 -11.90
C THR A 665 58.10 -74.08 -11.77
N MET A 666 59.01 -73.91 -10.82
CA MET A 666 59.72 -72.65 -10.58
C MET A 666 60.67 -72.24 -11.73
N GLN A 667 61.22 -73.18 -12.50
CA GLN A 667 62.14 -72.84 -13.60
C GLN A 667 61.44 -72.48 -14.90
N ASN A 668 60.27 -73.06 -15.17
CA ASN A 668 59.58 -72.91 -16.46
C ASN A 668 58.35 -72.01 -16.39
N ASN A 669 57.86 -71.68 -15.19
CA ASN A 669 56.60 -70.93 -15.01
C ASN A 669 56.76 -69.73 -14.07
N SER A 670 57.99 -69.37 -13.65
CA SER A 670 58.21 -68.14 -12.87
C SER A 670 58.41 -66.92 -13.78
N PRO A 671 57.86 -65.74 -13.43
CA PRO A 671 57.19 -65.44 -12.17
C PRO A 671 55.78 -66.07 -12.06
N LEU A 672 55.46 -66.63 -10.90
CA LEU A 672 54.17 -67.22 -10.54
C LEU A 672 53.27 -66.14 -9.96
N SER A 673 51.97 -66.21 -10.27
CA SER A 673 51.01 -65.29 -9.68
C SER A 673 50.81 -65.51 -8.19
N GLU A 674 50.23 -64.48 -7.55
CA GLU A 674 49.83 -64.52 -6.15
C GLU A 674 48.92 -65.71 -5.82
N ASN A 675 48.01 -66.05 -6.74
CA ASN A 675 47.04 -67.13 -6.55
C ASN A 675 47.71 -68.50 -6.53
N VAL A 676 48.67 -68.73 -7.44
CA VAL A 676 49.47 -69.96 -7.45
C VAL A 676 50.29 -70.06 -6.17
N LEU A 677 50.97 -68.97 -5.78
CA LEU A 677 51.78 -68.94 -4.56
C LEU A 677 50.95 -69.19 -3.30
N ASN A 678 49.78 -68.56 -3.18
CA ASN A 678 48.83 -68.82 -2.09
C ASN A 678 48.38 -70.28 -2.08
N SER A 679 48.07 -70.87 -3.24
CA SER A 679 47.68 -72.28 -3.33
C SER A 679 48.81 -73.21 -2.87
N MET A 680 50.06 -72.92 -3.26
CA MET A 680 51.22 -73.70 -2.83
C MET A 680 51.42 -73.65 -1.31
N ILE A 681 51.25 -72.47 -0.72
CA ILE A 681 51.37 -72.24 0.73
C ILE A 681 50.22 -72.93 1.47
N ASN A 682 48.98 -72.75 1.03
CA ASN A 682 47.80 -73.27 1.71
C ASN A 682 47.69 -74.80 1.68
N ASN A 683 48.23 -75.44 0.64
CA ASN A 683 48.24 -76.89 0.51
C ASN A 683 49.48 -77.56 1.15
N ASP A 684 50.31 -76.80 1.92
CA ASP A 684 51.56 -77.29 2.54
C ASP A 684 52.52 -77.97 1.53
N THR A 685 52.44 -77.60 0.25
CA THR A 685 53.26 -78.23 -0.81
C THR A 685 54.73 -77.79 -0.76
N LEU A 686 55.04 -76.78 0.06
CA LEU A 686 56.40 -76.29 0.34
C LEU A 686 56.98 -77.01 1.55
N MET A 687 57.89 -77.95 1.33
CA MET A 687 58.35 -78.85 2.40
C MET A 687 59.75 -78.52 2.93
N THR A 688 60.53 -77.64 2.27
CA THR A 688 61.91 -77.32 2.69
C THR A 688 62.25 -75.84 2.63
N SER A 689 63.17 -75.40 3.51
CA SER A 689 63.67 -74.02 3.54
C SER A 689 64.43 -73.58 2.27
N ARG A 690 64.74 -74.50 1.35
CA ARG A 690 65.33 -74.19 0.04
C ARG A 690 64.25 -73.70 -0.94
N GLU A 691 63.10 -74.34 -0.96
CA GLU A 691 62.00 -74.06 -1.91
C GLU A 691 61.41 -72.66 -1.71
N TYR A 692 61.17 -72.28 -0.45
CA TYR A 692 60.77 -70.91 -0.12
C TYR A 692 61.82 -69.85 -0.52
N LYS A 693 63.10 -70.20 -0.54
CA LYS A 693 64.16 -69.29 -0.98
C LYS A 693 64.12 -69.07 -2.49
N ASP A 694 63.81 -70.11 -3.26
CA ASP A 694 63.70 -70.02 -4.71
C ASP A 694 62.48 -69.16 -5.10
N ILE A 695 61.37 -69.24 -4.35
CA ILE A 695 60.20 -68.34 -4.51
C ILE A 695 60.60 -66.88 -4.32
N LEU A 696 61.35 -66.57 -3.25
CA LEU A 696 61.80 -65.20 -2.97
C LEU A 696 62.69 -64.63 -4.07
N VAL A 697 63.51 -65.46 -4.71
CA VAL A 697 64.45 -65.00 -5.74
C VAL A 697 63.77 -64.86 -7.10
N LEU A 698 62.90 -65.78 -7.46
CA LEU A 698 62.34 -65.87 -8.82
C LEU A 698 61.00 -65.13 -8.99
N ASN A 699 60.30 -64.80 -7.90
CA ASN A 699 58.99 -64.12 -7.92
C ASN A 699 58.97 -62.77 -7.20
N SER A 700 60.14 -62.13 -6.99
CA SER A 700 60.16 -60.78 -6.42
C SER A 700 59.91 -59.72 -7.50
N PRO A 701 59.09 -58.67 -7.23
CA PRO A 701 58.45 -58.36 -5.94
C PRO A 701 57.26 -59.28 -5.61
N LEU A 702 57.11 -59.61 -4.33
CA LEU A 702 56.03 -60.43 -3.78
C LEU A 702 55.00 -59.55 -3.07
N PRO A 703 53.70 -59.82 -3.24
CA PRO A 703 52.64 -59.21 -2.43
C PRO A 703 52.92 -59.33 -0.92
N LEU A 704 52.63 -58.28 -0.15
CA LEU A 704 52.98 -58.16 1.29
C LEU A 704 52.42 -59.31 2.15
N ASN A 705 51.22 -59.78 1.82
CA ASN A 705 50.56 -60.93 2.45
C ASN A 705 51.31 -62.25 2.20
N ILE A 706 51.80 -62.49 0.98
CA ILE A 706 52.63 -63.65 0.61
C ILE A 706 54.02 -63.52 1.24
N LEU A 707 54.63 -62.33 1.15
CA LEU A 707 55.98 -62.05 1.62
C LEU A 707 56.13 -62.39 3.11
N GLY A 708 55.15 -61.98 3.94
CA GLY A 708 55.11 -62.32 5.36
C GLY A 708 55.07 -63.82 5.64
N GLN A 709 54.28 -64.57 4.87
CA GLN A 709 54.15 -66.03 5.01
C GLN A 709 55.42 -66.77 4.56
N VAL A 710 56.01 -66.35 3.44
CA VAL A 710 57.23 -66.94 2.88
C VAL A 710 58.46 -66.67 3.78
N ILE A 711 58.56 -65.48 4.37
CA ILE A 711 59.60 -65.15 5.37
C ILE A 711 59.42 -66.01 6.63
N ALA A 712 58.19 -66.22 7.10
CA ALA A 712 57.92 -67.07 8.26
C ALA A 712 58.31 -68.54 8.02
N GLY A 713 58.12 -69.04 6.79
CA GLY A 713 58.52 -70.39 6.37
C GLY A 713 60.04 -70.60 6.18
N THR A 714 60.85 -69.54 6.25
CA THR A 714 62.31 -69.57 6.01
C THR A 714 63.14 -69.12 7.21
N PRO A 715 63.19 -69.92 8.29
CA PRO A 715 63.85 -69.53 9.54
C PRO A 715 65.40 -69.38 9.44
N SER A 716 65.99 -69.55 8.25
CA SER A 716 67.45 -69.48 8.04
C SER A 716 67.88 -68.72 6.77
N LEU A 717 67.11 -67.72 6.34
CA LEU A 717 67.57 -66.79 5.28
C LEU A 717 68.84 -66.05 5.73
N LYS A 718 69.87 -66.05 4.87
CA LYS A 718 71.07 -65.27 5.11
C LYS A 718 70.74 -63.78 4.95
N THR A 719 71.32 -62.94 5.79
CA THR A 719 71.04 -61.50 5.86
C THR A 719 71.07 -60.79 4.50
N ASN A 720 72.02 -61.16 3.63
CA ASN A 720 72.14 -60.57 2.29
C ASN A 720 70.99 -60.91 1.33
N ASP A 721 70.35 -62.06 1.48
CA ASP A 721 69.21 -62.46 0.64
C ASP A 721 67.95 -61.71 1.09
N LEU A 722 67.77 -61.56 2.41
CA LEU A 722 66.67 -60.78 3.00
C LEU A 722 66.74 -59.30 2.58
N THR A 723 67.93 -58.69 2.58
CA THR A 723 68.11 -57.28 2.16
C THR A 723 67.76 -57.05 0.69
N LYS A 724 68.00 -58.03 -0.19
CA LYS A 724 67.65 -57.93 -1.61
C LYS A 724 66.16 -58.02 -1.85
N VAL A 725 65.47 -58.91 -1.12
CA VAL A 725 64.01 -59.06 -1.22
C VAL A 725 63.31 -57.82 -0.71
N LEU A 726 63.74 -57.29 0.45
CA LEU A 726 63.19 -56.04 0.99
C LEU A 726 63.35 -54.89 -0.01
N ALA A 727 64.57 -54.73 -0.55
CA ALA A 727 64.83 -53.71 -1.56
C ALA A 727 63.99 -53.87 -2.85
N ALA A 728 63.78 -55.12 -3.32
CA ALA A 728 62.96 -55.38 -4.50
C ALA A 728 61.46 -55.08 -4.26
N ASN A 729 61.00 -55.16 -3.01
CA ASN A 729 59.64 -54.84 -2.60
C ASN A 729 59.50 -53.40 -2.07
N GLY A 730 60.50 -52.54 -2.29
CA GLY A 730 60.48 -51.15 -1.85
C GLY A 730 60.57 -50.94 -0.33
N MET A 731 61.06 -51.94 0.42
CA MET A 731 61.13 -51.98 1.89
C MET A 731 62.54 -51.86 2.47
#